data_AF-A0A1J4K7U1-F1
#
_entry.id   AF-A0A1J4K7U1-F1
#
_cell.length_a   1.000
_cell.length_b   1.000
_cell.length_c   1.000
_cell.angle_alpha   90.00
_cell.angle_beta   90.00
_cell.angle_gamma   90.00
#
_symmetry.space_group_name_H-M   'P 1'
#
loop_
_entity.id
_entity.type
_entity.pdbx_description
1 polymer ?
#
loop_
_entity_poly.entity_id
_entity_poly.type
_entity_poly.pdbx_seq_one_letter_code
_entity_poly.pdbx_strand_id
1 'polypeptide(L)'
;MFVKNSSPVRTEYQNDLTLMIKTRSPSLYDVLKHEQLLTTLRNEAPSFLDFFFPPEEMKKEELNLPNFDLLIELALSSHKNPTHHVLFQLNRNASNVLCYPSRKFQELVVSDKKRRLFLKLRNFMNDSKNNQNSMFIGHFCRIFEAYLRSHPHILLANGILLNKTSVICPSDGEEDLQDSNDSDIFNKPILIRKFSNFEQGNQFSQSLRSNKSMPIIKNELVQEYLFEDSFSKEKFLDFVIHNCKFLPFREFLSNLLSEFISLFPNAIKKILHFAAIVALNLYDLRQLATKSKNDRRSDEEFFSFKKGLKKLENHSLNYKKEKIPFYQNLKINLNLKYPNQTKKDKFIHNVKRNLSYYSLHENKKENRSEDPSKKIFKNINNELDLKKEKMSFEEMKNLIYFLLSSIRLAFSFDSTILQKLNEDEDILLYLLTCGVFSDKYSIISKESFDLLNFILNDTNEDGTIKSLNLNPPSLVDDFAKFFEFDVNEITPQMIAALKIFWNHRFKYDMNKITTEKQQILCNLEIIDIDDKILAKHGISQYETKSGITVLEMLFPIALIEPPVSIQLSNEFLSIIKHLNNEMKLIYQEFNKLKNFSLNVTPNTSLNRSFNSSFHELLNNSFNKSLNNSLNKSTRNYLNLSQKMNEKSQRKKQKEMFMRAFEIDCVFYELRHRKIEINDHYFTILSWIKEMLPICPIQGNVLSNEEFKKIRAPTNGVIFELSDIFLGNESAFFLFKPGKLLSQNLNEQIDRQWAEKVRKYKNMYNYTRKCKVTLDENVTKENEKSIADDLDQKK
;
A
#
# COMPACT_ATOMS: atom_id res chain seq x y z
N MET A 1 -6.46 54.72 37.07
CA MET A 1 -7.33 53.69 37.67
C MET A 1 -8.15 53.05 36.56
N PHE A 2 -7.72 51.89 36.03
CA PHE A 2 -8.58 51.10 35.16
C PHE A 2 -9.43 50.19 36.05
N VAL A 3 -10.73 50.45 36.09
CA VAL A 3 -11.71 49.56 36.73
C VAL A 3 -11.67 48.24 35.97
N LYS A 4 -11.14 47.18 36.59
CA LYS A 4 -11.26 45.82 36.07
C LYS A 4 -12.76 45.51 35.99
N ASN A 5 -13.33 45.59 34.79
CA ASN A 5 -14.66 45.06 34.53
C ASN A 5 -14.63 43.57 34.88
N SER A 6 -15.19 43.21 36.04
CA SER A 6 -15.42 41.83 36.41
C SER A 6 -16.26 41.20 35.31
N SER A 7 -15.69 40.22 34.60
CA SER A 7 -16.42 39.46 33.59
C SER A 7 -17.70 38.93 34.23
N PRO A 8 -18.87 39.04 33.57
CA PRO A 8 -20.12 38.57 34.13
C PRO A 8 -19.94 37.11 34.57
N VAL A 9 -20.28 36.84 35.83
CA VAL A 9 -20.24 35.49 36.39
C VAL A 9 -21.11 34.61 35.49
N ARG A 10 -20.49 33.70 34.74
CA ARG A 10 -21.24 32.78 33.89
C ARG A 10 -22.12 31.93 34.80
N THR A 11 -23.42 31.99 34.58
CA THR A 11 -24.37 31.13 35.26
C THR A 11 -23.99 29.67 35.01
N GLU A 12 -24.01 28.86 36.07
CA GLU A 12 -23.74 27.43 35.95
C GLU A 12 -24.76 26.80 35.00
N TYR A 13 -24.29 25.95 34.07
CA TYR A 13 -25.18 25.20 33.20
C TYR A 13 -26.09 24.28 34.04
N GLN A 14 -27.40 24.36 33.81
CA GLN A 14 -28.40 23.58 34.52
C GLN A 14 -29.39 22.94 33.54
N ASN A 15 -29.81 21.72 33.88
CA ASN A 15 -30.84 20.91 33.26
C ASN A 15 -31.38 19.87 34.27
N ASP A 16 -32.33 19.04 33.87
CA ASP A 16 -32.99 18.08 34.76
C ASP A 16 -32.01 17.08 35.38
N LEU A 17 -30.98 16.64 34.65
CA LEU A 17 -29.94 15.75 35.18
C LEU A 17 -29.13 16.45 36.29
N THR A 18 -28.66 17.67 36.05
CA THR A 18 -27.89 18.41 37.06
C THR A 18 -28.74 18.72 38.30
N LEU A 19 -30.03 19.01 38.12
CA LEU A 19 -30.98 19.22 39.22
C LEU A 19 -31.19 17.92 40.01
N MET A 20 -31.35 16.78 39.32
CA MET A 20 -31.47 15.47 39.95
C MET A 20 -30.22 15.14 40.77
N ILE A 21 -29.02 15.37 40.23
CA ILE A 21 -27.74 15.16 40.94
C ILE A 21 -27.67 16.01 42.20
N LYS A 22 -28.05 17.29 42.13
CA LYS A 22 -28.02 18.22 43.26
C LYS A 22 -29.05 17.90 44.35
N THR A 23 -30.22 17.39 43.98
CA THR A 23 -31.38 17.33 44.90
C THR A 23 -31.70 15.95 45.43
N ARG A 24 -31.35 14.87 44.71
CA ARG A 24 -31.85 13.51 44.99
C ARG A 24 -30.76 12.47 45.28
N SER A 25 -29.48 12.85 45.24
CA SER A 25 -28.34 11.90 45.39
C SER A 25 -28.53 10.64 44.53
N PRO A 26 -28.71 10.77 43.21
CA PRO A 26 -29.09 9.66 42.34
C PRO A 26 -28.00 8.58 42.30
N SER A 27 -28.38 7.34 42.01
CA SER A 27 -27.40 6.30 41.72
C SER A 27 -26.70 6.56 40.39
N LEU A 28 -25.51 5.99 40.18
CA LEU A 28 -24.84 6.06 38.88
C LEU A 28 -25.71 5.50 37.74
N TYR A 29 -26.54 4.49 38.02
CA TYR A 29 -27.45 3.91 37.03
C TYR A 29 -28.50 4.91 36.58
N ASP A 30 -29.03 5.73 37.48
CA ASP A 30 -30.01 6.77 37.15
C ASP A 30 -29.36 7.85 36.29
N VAL A 31 -28.13 8.27 36.64
CA VAL A 31 -27.34 9.24 35.85
C VAL A 31 -27.06 8.71 34.45
N LEU A 32 -26.63 7.45 34.32
CA LEU A 32 -26.29 6.85 33.02
C LEU A 32 -27.52 6.55 32.14
N LYS A 33 -28.71 6.40 32.72
CA LYS A 33 -29.97 6.24 31.97
C LYS A 33 -30.61 7.55 31.55
N HIS A 34 -30.18 8.66 32.13
CA HIS A 34 -30.83 9.95 31.92
C HIS A 34 -30.68 10.44 30.48
N GLU A 35 -31.76 10.94 29.88
CA GLU A 35 -31.79 11.37 28.47
C GLU A 35 -30.86 12.55 28.18
N GLN A 36 -30.69 13.45 29.15
CA GLN A 36 -29.80 14.61 29.07
C GLN A 36 -28.31 14.31 29.39
N LEU A 37 -27.90 13.04 29.51
CA LEU A 37 -26.52 12.66 29.86
C LEU A 37 -25.48 13.30 28.91
N LEU A 38 -25.65 13.12 27.59
CA LEU A 38 -24.71 13.64 26.61
C LEU A 38 -24.66 15.17 26.59
N THR A 39 -25.80 15.83 26.72
CA THR A 39 -25.87 17.30 26.79
C THR A 39 -25.17 17.83 28.03
N THR A 40 -25.34 17.16 29.18
CA THR A 40 -24.70 17.53 30.44
C THR A 40 -23.18 17.37 30.36
N LEU A 41 -22.72 16.23 29.82
CA LEU A 41 -21.32 15.94 29.60
C LEU A 41 -20.66 16.94 28.64
N ARG A 42 -21.34 17.29 27.54
CA ARG A 42 -20.87 18.28 26.57
C ARG A 42 -20.67 19.67 27.18
N ASN A 43 -21.53 20.06 28.11
CA ASN A 43 -21.44 21.36 28.78
C ASN A 43 -20.53 21.34 30.02
N GLU A 44 -19.93 20.19 30.35
CA GLU A 44 -19.04 20.00 31.50
C GLU A 44 -19.62 20.58 32.80
N ALA A 45 -20.90 20.30 33.05
CA ALA A 45 -21.64 20.87 34.18
C ALA A 45 -20.93 20.55 35.51
N PRO A 46 -20.61 21.54 36.38
CA PRO A 46 -19.86 21.31 37.61
C PRO A 46 -20.47 20.24 38.50
N SER A 47 -21.77 20.30 38.77
CA SER A 47 -22.47 19.24 39.53
C SER A 47 -22.32 17.84 38.95
N PHE A 48 -22.23 17.70 37.63
CA PHE A 48 -21.98 16.40 36.99
C PHE A 48 -20.52 15.95 37.15
N LEU A 49 -19.55 16.87 37.08
CA LEU A 49 -18.15 16.55 37.35
C LEU A 49 -17.94 16.17 38.82
N ASP A 50 -18.51 16.94 39.75
CA ASP A 50 -18.44 16.74 41.19
C ASP A 50 -19.09 15.41 41.62
N PHE A 51 -20.06 14.90 40.86
CA PHE A 51 -20.66 13.58 41.09
C PHE A 51 -19.65 12.43 40.98
N PHE A 52 -18.64 12.57 40.11
CA PHE A 52 -17.54 11.60 39.95
C PHE A 52 -16.30 11.99 40.73
N PHE A 53 -16.01 13.29 40.83
CA PHE A 53 -14.81 13.86 41.43
C PHE A 53 -15.17 14.94 42.47
N PRO A 54 -15.73 14.59 43.63
CA PRO A 54 -16.10 15.57 44.64
C PRO A 54 -14.86 16.41 45.04
N PRO A 55 -14.92 17.75 45.01
CA PRO A 55 -13.74 18.60 45.25
C PRO A 55 -13.08 18.36 46.61
N GLU A 56 -13.86 18.02 47.63
CA GLU A 56 -13.34 17.71 48.97
C GLU A 56 -12.66 16.34 49.03
N GLU A 57 -13.10 15.39 48.21
CA GLU A 57 -12.50 14.08 48.11
C GLU A 57 -11.17 14.14 47.34
N MET A 58 -11.11 14.90 46.25
CA MET A 58 -9.92 15.08 45.41
C MET A 58 -8.72 15.70 46.15
N LYS A 59 -8.96 16.38 47.29
CA LYS A 59 -7.90 16.94 48.15
C LYS A 59 -7.25 15.90 49.06
N LYS A 60 -7.90 14.76 49.32
CA LYS A 60 -7.38 13.73 50.23
C LYS A 60 -6.17 13.00 49.62
N GLU A 61 -5.35 12.40 50.47
CA GLU A 61 -4.29 11.50 50.03
C GLU A 61 -4.89 10.17 49.56
N GLU A 62 -5.75 9.58 50.38
CA GLU A 62 -6.50 8.38 50.03
C GLU A 62 -7.86 8.73 49.42
N LEU A 63 -7.88 8.92 48.11
CA LEU A 63 -9.11 9.20 47.36
C LEU A 63 -10.10 8.03 47.45
N ASN A 64 -11.37 8.30 47.73
CA ASN A 64 -12.50 7.36 47.66
C ASN A 64 -13.56 7.85 46.64
N LEU A 65 -13.51 7.32 45.41
CA LEU A 65 -14.35 7.77 44.28
C LEU A 65 -15.28 6.63 43.79
N PRO A 66 -16.27 6.19 44.59
CA PRO A 66 -17.03 4.97 44.29
C PRO A 66 -17.84 5.07 42.99
N ASN A 67 -18.37 6.25 42.65
CA ASN A 67 -19.09 6.46 41.39
C ASN A 67 -18.16 6.37 40.18
N PHE A 68 -16.91 6.84 40.31
CA PHE A 68 -15.92 6.75 39.25
C PHE A 68 -15.42 5.31 39.09
N ASP A 69 -15.17 4.60 40.19
CA ASP A 69 -14.80 3.18 40.18
C ASP A 69 -15.90 2.34 39.49
N LEU A 70 -17.18 2.57 39.84
CA LEU A 70 -18.31 1.87 39.22
C LEU A 70 -18.49 2.25 37.73
N LEU A 71 -18.23 3.51 37.35
CA LEU A 71 -18.25 3.95 35.95
C LEU A 71 -17.21 3.18 35.11
N ILE A 72 -15.99 3.03 35.65
CA ILE A 72 -14.90 2.28 35.02
C ILE A 72 -15.27 0.80 34.88
N GLU A 73 -15.81 0.19 35.94
CA GLU A 73 -16.25 -1.21 35.92
C GLU A 73 -17.35 -1.45 34.87
N LEU A 74 -18.39 -0.60 34.82
CA LEU A 74 -19.45 -0.71 33.81
C LEU A 74 -18.91 -0.57 32.39
N ALA A 75 -17.91 0.27 32.18
CA ALA A 75 -17.35 0.50 30.85
C ALA A 75 -16.46 -0.65 30.35
N LEU A 76 -15.71 -1.32 31.24
CA LEU A 76 -14.61 -2.24 30.87
C LEU A 76 -14.79 -3.68 31.39
N SER A 77 -15.80 -3.98 32.20
CA SER A 77 -16.00 -5.31 32.81
C SER A 77 -17.38 -5.90 32.56
N SER A 78 -17.45 -7.21 32.33
CA SER A 78 -18.70 -7.97 32.35
C SER A 78 -19.20 -8.24 33.78
N HIS A 79 -20.25 -7.53 34.20
CA HIS A 79 -20.96 -7.86 35.44
C HIS A 79 -21.71 -9.19 35.34
N LYS A 80 -21.80 -9.92 36.46
CA LYS A 80 -22.41 -11.27 36.52
C LYS A 80 -23.95 -11.28 36.44
N ASN A 81 -24.64 -10.13 36.34
CA ASN A 81 -26.11 -10.08 36.47
C ASN A 81 -26.83 -9.80 35.13
N PRO A 82 -27.73 -10.69 34.64
CA PRO A 82 -28.10 -10.80 33.22
C PRO A 82 -29.45 -10.18 32.82
N THR A 83 -29.85 -9.02 33.35
CA THR A 83 -30.93 -8.26 32.68
C THR A 83 -30.33 -7.59 31.43
N HIS A 84 -30.29 -8.36 30.34
CA HIS A 84 -29.38 -8.16 29.19
C HIS A 84 -29.41 -6.75 28.57
N HIS A 85 -30.58 -6.17 28.28
CA HIS A 85 -30.63 -4.94 27.48
C HIS A 85 -30.21 -3.68 28.21
N VAL A 86 -30.71 -3.50 29.44
CA VAL A 86 -30.43 -2.30 30.24
C VAL A 86 -28.94 -2.22 30.57
N LEU A 87 -28.30 -3.36 30.84
CA LEU A 87 -26.87 -3.41 31.13
C LEU A 87 -26.00 -3.02 29.92
N PHE A 88 -26.37 -3.44 28.70
CA PHE A 88 -25.62 -3.03 27.50
C PHE A 88 -25.71 -1.52 27.24
N GLN A 89 -26.88 -0.92 27.42
CA GLN A 89 -27.04 0.54 27.31
C GLN A 89 -26.18 1.27 28.36
N LEU A 90 -26.21 0.79 29.60
CA LEU A 90 -25.41 1.35 30.70
C LEU A 90 -23.91 1.26 30.40
N ASN A 91 -23.41 0.11 29.95
CA ASN A 91 -22.00 -0.08 29.61
C ASN A 91 -21.57 0.85 28.47
N ARG A 92 -22.43 1.00 27.44
CA ARG A 92 -22.17 1.92 26.32
C ARG A 92 -22.14 3.37 26.77
N ASN A 93 -23.09 3.77 27.62
CA ASN A 93 -23.14 5.13 28.18
C ASN A 93 -21.96 5.41 29.09
N ALA A 94 -21.55 4.45 29.93
CA ALA A 94 -20.35 4.54 30.74
C ALA A 94 -19.09 4.75 29.88
N SER A 95 -18.94 3.93 28.82
CA SER A 95 -17.83 4.09 27.87
C SER A 95 -17.88 5.45 27.16
N ASN A 96 -19.06 5.93 26.77
CA ASN A 96 -19.23 7.24 26.15
C ASN A 96 -18.83 8.38 27.10
N VAL A 97 -19.15 8.29 28.40
CA VAL A 97 -18.71 9.28 29.40
C VAL A 97 -17.19 9.31 29.48
N LEU A 98 -16.56 8.15 29.59
CA LEU A 98 -15.10 8.05 29.73
C LEU A 98 -14.32 8.46 28.47
N CYS A 99 -14.85 8.22 27.27
CA CYS A 99 -14.17 8.56 26.02
C CYS A 99 -14.56 9.93 25.44
N TYR A 100 -15.46 10.68 26.10
CA TYR A 100 -15.89 11.97 25.59
C TYR A 100 -14.73 12.99 25.65
N PRO A 101 -14.56 13.85 24.64
CA PRO A 101 -13.51 14.87 24.61
C PRO A 101 -13.84 16.07 25.51
N SER A 102 -14.22 15.83 26.77
CA SER A 102 -14.36 16.87 27.79
C SER A 102 -12.99 17.14 28.40
N ARG A 103 -12.51 18.37 28.24
CA ARG A 103 -11.22 18.81 28.78
C ARG A 103 -11.22 18.71 30.31
N LYS A 104 -12.25 19.25 30.97
CA LYS A 104 -12.31 19.27 32.44
C LYS A 104 -12.44 17.88 33.04
N PHE A 105 -13.30 17.03 32.46
CA PHE A 105 -13.44 15.65 32.92
C PHE A 105 -12.12 14.88 32.77
N GLN A 106 -11.44 15.02 31.62
CA GLN A 106 -10.15 14.36 31.41
C GLN A 106 -9.05 14.92 32.33
N GLU A 107 -9.01 16.22 32.60
CA GLU A 107 -8.10 16.84 33.57
C GLU A 107 -8.35 16.29 35.00
N LEU A 108 -9.60 16.05 35.38
CA LEU A 108 -9.95 15.42 36.67
C LEU A 108 -9.55 13.94 36.73
N VAL A 109 -9.75 13.19 35.65
CA VAL A 109 -9.25 11.81 35.53
C VAL A 109 -7.73 11.76 35.63
N VAL A 110 -7.05 12.75 35.05
CA VAL A 110 -5.60 12.93 35.11
C VAL A 110 -5.13 13.44 36.46
N SER A 111 -5.97 14.05 37.29
CA SER A 111 -5.59 14.44 38.66
C SER A 111 -5.87 13.35 39.70
N ASP A 112 -6.52 12.25 39.33
CA ASP A 112 -6.69 11.08 40.20
C ASP A 112 -5.33 10.45 40.56
N LYS A 113 -4.89 10.67 41.81
CA LYS A 113 -3.64 10.15 42.36
C LYS A 113 -3.55 8.62 42.31
N LYS A 114 -4.70 7.91 42.39
CA LYS A 114 -4.75 6.44 42.30
C LYS A 114 -4.73 5.92 40.87
N ARG A 115 -4.80 6.80 39.86
CA ARG A 115 -4.71 6.47 38.42
C ARG A 115 -5.66 5.35 38.00
N ARG A 116 -6.86 5.28 38.59
CA ARG A 116 -7.76 4.12 38.49
C ARG A 116 -8.09 3.74 37.07
N LEU A 117 -8.44 4.73 36.24
CA LEU A 117 -8.77 4.48 34.84
C LEU A 117 -7.57 3.93 34.07
N PHE A 118 -6.39 4.53 34.22
CA PHE A 118 -5.18 4.11 33.53
C PHE A 118 -4.77 2.70 33.94
N LEU A 119 -4.79 2.39 35.24
CA LEU A 119 -4.55 1.03 35.74
C LEU A 119 -5.57 0.03 35.19
N LYS A 120 -6.86 0.40 35.16
CA LYS A 120 -7.89 -0.50 34.60
C LYS A 120 -7.68 -0.74 33.10
N LEU A 121 -7.36 0.30 32.32
CA LEU A 121 -7.06 0.15 30.88
C LEU A 121 -5.85 -0.77 30.67
N ARG A 122 -4.78 -0.62 31.46
CA ARG A 122 -3.60 -1.48 31.35
C ARG A 122 -3.91 -2.93 31.77
N ASN A 123 -4.66 -3.10 32.86
CA ASN A 123 -5.10 -4.41 33.34
C ASN A 123 -6.07 -5.11 32.39
N PHE A 124 -6.84 -4.36 31.60
CA PHE A 124 -7.73 -4.92 30.57
C PHE A 124 -6.97 -5.82 29.59
N MET A 125 -5.71 -5.51 29.29
CA MET A 125 -4.89 -6.34 28.40
C MET A 125 -4.66 -7.77 28.95
N ASN A 126 -4.65 -7.91 30.28
CA ASN A 126 -4.48 -9.19 30.97
C ASN A 126 -5.82 -9.86 31.33
N ASP A 127 -6.94 -9.18 31.12
CA ASP A 127 -8.29 -9.66 31.44
C ASP A 127 -8.84 -10.54 30.31
N SER A 128 -8.44 -11.81 30.30
CA SER A 128 -8.87 -12.81 29.31
C SER A 128 -10.39 -12.95 29.14
N LYS A 129 -11.19 -12.56 30.14
CA LYS A 129 -12.65 -12.64 30.07
C LYS A 129 -13.23 -11.48 29.26
N ASN A 130 -12.74 -10.27 29.49
CA ASN A 130 -13.31 -9.06 28.90
C ASN A 130 -12.58 -8.64 27.61
N ASN A 131 -11.29 -8.96 27.46
CA ASN A 131 -10.50 -8.62 26.29
C ASN A 131 -10.81 -9.45 25.03
N GLN A 132 -11.65 -10.49 25.14
CA GLN A 132 -12.21 -11.25 24.02
C GLN A 132 -13.67 -10.86 23.70
N ASN A 133 -14.29 -9.97 24.49
CA ASN A 133 -15.66 -9.53 24.27
C ASN A 133 -15.70 -8.30 23.36
N SER A 134 -16.30 -8.43 22.16
CA SER A 134 -16.30 -7.40 21.12
C SER A 134 -16.81 -6.02 21.58
N MET A 135 -17.81 -5.97 22.47
CA MET A 135 -18.32 -4.71 23.02
C MET A 135 -17.28 -4.01 23.90
N PHE A 136 -16.72 -4.74 24.87
CA PHE A 136 -15.74 -4.18 25.80
C PHE A 136 -14.42 -3.84 25.10
N ILE A 137 -14.04 -4.58 24.06
CA ILE A 137 -12.94 -4.21 23.17
C ILE A 137 -13.21 -2.86 22.49
N GLY A 138 -14.41 -2.66 21.95
CA GLY A 138 -14.80 -1.37 21.36
C GLY A 138 -14.83 -0.23 22.38
N HIS A 139 -15.19 -0.51 23.63
CA HIS A 139 -15.12 0.46 24.72
C HIS A 139 -13.66 0.80 25.07
N PHE A 140 -12.83 -0.22 25.23
CA PHE A 140 -11.40 -0.10 25.50
C PHE A 140 -10.72 0.75 24.43
N CYS A 141 -10.86 0.42 23.14
CA CYS A 141 -10.23 1.17 22.05
C CYS A 141 -10.63 2.64 22.08
N ARG A 142 -11.93 2.96 22.21
CA ARG A 142 -12.41 4.35 22.22
C ARG A 142 -11.88 5.15 23.42
N ILE A 143 -11.92 4.56 24.61
CA ILE A 143 -11.41 5.22 25.82
C ILE A 143 -9.89 5.41 25.70
N PHE A 144 -9.15 4.34 25.36
CA PHE A 144 -7.70 4.40 25.23
C PHE A 144 -7.26 5.45 24.20
N GLU A 145 -7.89 5.46 23.02
CA GLU A 145 -7.63 6.43 21.95
C GLU A 145 -7.90 7.88 22.40
N ALA A 146 -8.99 8.12 23.15
CA ALA A 146 -9.30 9.45 23.66
C ALA A 146 -8.19 10.00 24.58
N TYR A 147 -7.68 9.17 25.50
CA TYR A 147 -6.57 9.57 26.39
C TYR A 147 -5.21 9.54 25.71
N LEU A 148 -5.02 8.73 24.67
CA LEU A 148 -3.82 8.78 23.84
C LEU A 148 -3.72 10.12 23.08
N ARG A 149 -4.85 10.68 22.62
CA ARG A 149 -4.89 12.03 22.01
C ARG A 149 -4.57 13.13 23.01
N SER A 150 -5.19 13.11 24.18
CA SER A 150 -5.12 14.24 25.11
C SER A 150 -3.93 14.16 26.07
N HIS A 151 -3.54 12.97 26.51
CA HIS A 151 -2.53 12.75 27.56
C HIS A 151 -1.62 11.53 27.30
N PRO A 152 -0.92 11.47 26.15
CA PRO A 152 -0.12 10.30 25.77
C PRO A 152 1.01 9.99 26.76
N HIS A 153 1.59 11.02 27.40
CA HIS A 153 2.70 10.87 28.35
C HIS A 153 2.29 10.16 29.64
N ILE A 154 1.05 10.31 30.09
CA ILE A 154 0.53 9.63 31.29
C ILE A 154 0.16 8.20 30.95
N LEU A 155 -0.60 8.02 29.85
CA LEU A 155 -1.07 6.71 29.44
C LEU A 155 0.08 5.75 29.11
N LEU A 156 1.16 6.26 28.50
CA LEU A 156 2.32 5.48 28.07
C LEU A 156 3.52 5.56 29.02
N ALA A 157 3.39 6.15 30.22
CA ALA A 157 4.47 6.21 31.20
C ALA A 157 4.86 4.79 31.68
N ASN A 158 6.11 4.39 31.45
CA ASN A 158 6.67 3.18 32.03
C ASN A 158 7.30 3.54 33.38
N GLY A 159 7.05 2.74 34.43
CA GLY A 159 7.56 2.94 35.79
C GLY A 159 9.08 2.81 35.96
N ILE A 160 9.86 2.83 34.88
CA ILE A 160 11.32 2.74 34.95
C ILE A 160 11.87 4.17 35.04
N LEU A 161 12.15 4.61 36.26
CA LEU A 161 13.04 5.72 36.54
C LEU A 161 14.31 5.55 35.69
N LEU A 162 14.49 6.44 34.71
CA LEU A 162 15.83 6.79 34.26
C LEU A 162 16.51 7.38 35.50
N ASN A 163 17.29 6.54 36.19
CA ASN A 163 18.21 7.00 37.22
C ASN A 163 18.96 8.21 36.65
N LYS A 164 18.93 9.32 37.40
CA LYS A 164 19.56 10.60 37.07
C LYS A 164 21.03 10.40 36.65
N THR A 165 21.29 10.10 35.38
CA THR A 165 22.52 10.53 34.74
C THR A 165 22.20 11.92 34.21
N SER A 166 22.77 12.92 34.87
CA SER A 166 22.77 14.31 34.45
C SER A 166 23.21 14.41 33.00
N VAL A 167 22.26 14.50 32.08
CA VAL A 167 22.50 15.02 30.74
C VAL A 167 22.68 16.52 30.92
N ILE A 168 23.95 16.92 31.05
CA ILE A 168 24.34 18.30 30.86
C ILE A 168 24.01 18.61 29.40
N CYS A 169 22.99 19.43 29.16
CA CYS A 169 22.78 20.01 27.84
C CYS A 169 24.03 20.85 27.52
N PRO A 170 24.74 20.63 26.39
CA PRO A 170 25.76 21.56 25.97
C PRO A 170 25.04 22.87 25.62
N SER A 171 25.39 23.93 26.36
CA SER A 171 25.07 25.30 25.99
C SER A 171 25.70 25.61 24.63
N ASP A 172 24.93 26.28 23.77
CA ASP A 172 25.35 26.79 22.47
C ASP A 172 26.71 27.50 22.58
N GLY A 173 27.75 26.82 22.11
CA GLY A 173 29.09 27.35 21.91
C GLY A 173 29.47 27.10 20.46
N GLU A 174 29.59 28.19 19.70
CA GLU A 174 30.29 28.21 18.43
C GLU A 174 31.74 27.81 18.67
N GLU A 175 32.15 26.62 18.21
CA GLU A 175 33.56 26.26 18.10
C GLU A 175 33.90 25.96 16.64
N ASP A 176 34.91 26.70 16.17
CA ASP A 176 35.57 26.60 14.88
C ASP A 176 36.15 25.19 14.65
N LEU A 177 35.81 24.61 13.50
CA LEU A 177 36.44 23.39 12.99
C LEU A 177 37.83 23.72 12.41
N GLN A 178 38.88 23.30 13.12
CA GLN A 178 40.20 23.08 12.53
C GLN A 178 40.37 21.62 12.08
N ASP A 179 40.96 21.49 10.89
CA ASP A 179 41.33 20.25 10.21
C ASP A 179 42.18 19.31 11.08
N SER A 180 41.85 18.02 11.06
CA SER A 180 42.88 16.98 11.11
C SER A 180 42.48 15.77 10.28
N ASN A 181 43.38 15.43 9.36
CA ASN A 181 43.43 14.18 8.63
C ASN A 181 43.67 13.03 9.62
N ASP A 182 42.89 11.95 9.51
CA ASP A 182 43.50 10.62 9.38
C ASP A 182 42.52 9.54 8.92
N SER A 183 43.12 8.46 8.47
CA SER A 183 42.72 7.52 7.43
C SER A 183 41.94 6.28 7.90
N ASP A 184 41.21 5.70 6.93
CA ASP A 184 41.08 4.27 6.63
C ASP A 184 40.00 3.35 7.26
N ILE A 185 39.33 2.63 6.32
CA ILE A 185 38.69 1.29 6.39
C ILE A 185 37.16 1.18 6.69
N PHE A 186 36.32 1.24 5.64
CA PHE A 186 35.52 0.12 5.06
C PHE A 186 34.49 0.65 4.04
N ASN A 187 34.68 0.31 2.75
CA ASN A 187 33.78 0.66 1.66
C ASN A 187 32.57 -0.29 1.57
N LYS A 188 31.37 0.23 1.80
CA LYS A 188 30.12 -0.22 1.15
C LYS A 188 29.40 1.03 0.60
N PRO A 189 28.98 1.06 -0.68
CA PRO A 189 28.29 2.23 -1.20
C PRO A 189 26.85 2.23 -0.70
N ILE A 190 26.56 3.02 0.34
CA ILE A 190 25.20 3.38 0.71
C ILE A 190 24.71 4.38 -0.33
N LEU A 191 23.66 4.00 -1.05
CA LEU A 191 23.00 4.80 -2.08
C LEU A 191 22.14 5.88 -1.39
N ILE A 192 22.79 6.92 -0.86
CA ILE A 192 22.08 8.08 -0.28
C ILE A 192 21.47 8.90 -1.43
N ARG A 193 20.17 8.71 -1.69
CA ARG A 193 19.36 9.65 -2.48
C ARG A 193 19.23 10.95 -1.69
N LYS A 194 19.99 11.98 -2.06
CA LYS A 194 19.76 13.37 -1.61
C LYS A 194 18.48 13.89 -2.28
N PHE A 195 17.42 14.04 -1.51
CA PHE A 195 16.29 14.89 -1.88
C PHE A 195 16.53 16.29 -1.31
N SER A 196 16.81 17.25 -2.19
CA SER A 196 16.81 18.67 -1.88
C SER A 196 15.74 19.36 -2.70
N ASN A 197 14.98 20.23 -2.02
CA ASN A 197 14.01 21.23 -2.50
C ASN A 197 12.54 20.77 -2.50
N PHE A 198 11.86 21.01 -1.38
CA PHE A 198 10.42 21.29 -1.37
C PHE A 198 10.07 22.19 -0.17
N GLU A 199 10.29 23.49 -0.33
CA GLU A 199 9.57 24.51 0.43
C GLU A 199 8.76 25.32 -0.59
N GLN A 200 7.44 25.13 -0.59
CA GLN A 200 6.39 26.14 -0.84
C GLN A 200 5.12 25.46 -1.36
N GLY A 201 4.01 25.75 -0.66
CA GLY A 201 2.67 25.64 -1.23
C GLY A 201 1.77 24.61 -0.56
N ASN A 202 1.03 25.00 0.49
CA ASN A 202 -0.28 24.40 0.75
C ASN A 202 -1.18 25.40 1.49
N GLN A 203 -1.97 26.15 0.71
CA GLN A 203 -3.16 26.87 1.16
C GLN A 203 -4.37 26.12 0.62
N PHE A 204 -4.87 25.08 1.31
CA PHE A 204 -6.27 24.59 1.20
C PHE A 204 -6.49 23.44 2.20
N SER A 205 -6.84 23.78 3.44
CA SER A 205 -7.50 22.91 4.45
C SER A 205 -7.67 23.65 5.78
N GLN A 206 -8.36 24.79 5.76
CA GLN A 206 -8.72 25.53 6.97
C GLN A 206 -10.11 25.13 7.47
N SER A 207 -10.17 24.18 8.39
CA SER A 207 -11.19 24.22 9.46
C SER A 207 -10.87 23.44 10.74
N LEU A 208 -9.78 22.65 10.84
CA LEU A 208 -9.47 21.93 12.11
C LEU A 208 -7.98 21.74 12.48
N ARG A 209 -7.00 22.37 11.81
CA ARG A 209 -5.59 22.28 12.22
C ARG A 209 -5.04 23.64 12.67
N SER A 210 -5.29 24.00 13.93
CA SER A 210 -4.36 24.88 14.64
C SER A 210 -3.29 23.97 15.26
N ASN A 211 -2.16 23.79 14.57
CA ASN A 211 -0.93 23.30 15.19
C ASN A 211 -0.43 24.39 16.14
N LYS A 212 -1.09 24.54 17.30
CA LYS A 212 -0.42 25.05 18.48
C LYS A 212 0.65 24.01 18.80
N SER A 213 1.91 24.43 18.80
CA SER A 213 2.99 23.66 19.39
C SER A 213 2.49 23.07 20.72
N MET A 214 2.71 21.77 20.91
CA MET A 214 2.42 21.11 22.18
C MET A 214 2.98 22.00 23.30
N PRO A 215 2.19 22.36 24.34
CA PRO A 215 2.73 23.14 25.44
C PRO A 215 3.95 22.39 25.99
N ILE A 216 5.10 23.06 26.00
CA ILE A 216 6.31 22.57 26.66
C ILE A 216 5.97 22.52 28.15
N ILE A 217 5.51 21.36 28.61
CA ILE A 217 5.28 21.10 30.03
C ILE A 217 6.66 21.13 30.67
N LYS A 218 6.87 22.02 31.66
CA LYS A 218 8.11 22.07 32.43
C LYS A 218 8.37 20.69 33.04
N ASN A 219 9.57 20.15 32.81
CA ASN A 219 10.01 18.81 33.22
C ASN A 219 9.89 18.49 34.73
N GLU A 220 9.57 19.47 35.57
CA GLU A 220 9.46 19.31 37.03
C GLU A 220 8.25 18.47 37.46
N LEU A 221 7.20 18.32 36.65
CA LEU A 221 6.01 17.51 36.98
C LEU A 221 6.12 16.03 36.58
N VAL A 222 7.16 15.60 35.86
CA VAL A 222 7.22 14.23 35.30
C VAL A 222 7.56 13.17 36.36
N GLN A 223 8.08 13.55 37.54
CA GLN A 223 8.57 12.60 38.55
C GLN A 223 7.46 11.83 39.32
N GLU A 224 6.18 12.17 39.19
CA GLU A 224 5.10 11.55 39.99
C GLU A 224 4.28 10.44 39.29
N TYR A 225 4.65 10.04 38.07
CA TYR A 225 3.82 9.13 37.25
C TYR A 225 4.46 7.74 37.07
N LEU A 226 4.72 7.04 38.17
CA LEU A 226 5.21 5.65 38.12
C LEU A 226 4.05 4.68 38.35
N PHE A 227 3.80 3.81 37.36
CA PHE A 227 2.91 2.66 37.51
C PHE A 227 3.76 1.44 37.86
N GLU A 228 3.40 0.73 38.92
CA GLU A 228 4.04 -0.55 39.31
C GLU A 228 3.48 -1.73 38.50
N ASP A 229 3.30 -1.55 37.19
CA ASP A 229 2.85 -2.60 36.30
C ASP A 229 3.91 -2.94 35.25
N SER A 230 3.71 -4.10 34.60
CA SER A 230 4.63 -4.56 33.56
C SER A 230 4.33 -3.93 32.19
N PHE A 231 3.56 -2.85 32.13
CA PHE A 231 3.18 -2.20 30.89
C PHE A 231 4.40 -1.69 30.13
N SER A 232 4.36 -1.83 28.81
CA SER A 232 5.28 -1.14 27.92
C SER A 232 4.57 -0.82 26.60
N LYS A 233 5.06 0.19 25.87
CA LYS A 233 4.54 0.52 24.54
C LYS A 233 4.60 -0.69 23.60
N GLU A 234 5.66 -1.48 23.71
CA GLU A 234 5.89 -2.68 22.91
C GLU A 234 4.87 -3.78 23.24
N LYS A 235 4.62 -4.02 24.53
CA LYS A 235 3.62 -4.99 24.99
C LYS A 235 2.20 -4.57 24.63
N PHE A 236 1.90 -3.28 24.73
CA PHE A 236 0.63 -2.73 24.29
C PHE A 236 0.43 -2.93 22.78
N LEU A 237 1.45 -2.62 21.98
CA LEU A 237 1.40 -2.85 20.55
C LEU A 237 1.25 -4.34 20.22
N ASP A 238 1.96 -5.23 20.93
CA ASP A 238 1.77 -6.67 20.80
C ASP A 238 0.33 -7.06 21.09
N PHE A 239 -0.24 -6.58 22.21
CA PHE A 239 -1.62 -6.84 22.57
C PHE A 239 -2.60 -6.43 21.47
N VAL A 240 -2.44 -5.24 20.88
CA VAL A 240 -3.29 -4.77 19.78
C VAL A 240 -3.14 -5.68 18.56
N ILE A 241 -1.90 -5.98 18.14
CA ILE A 241 -1.60 -6.84 16.98
C ILE A 241 -2.26 -8.21 17.12
N HIS A 242 -2.12 -8.86 18.28
CA HIS A 242 -2.68 -10.19 18.53
C HIS A 242 -4.22 -10.20 18.53
N ASN A 243 -4.84 -9.07 18.84
CA ASN A 243 -6.30 -8.93 18.90
C ASN A 243 -6.90 -8.24 17.66
N CYS A 244 -6.12 -7.97 16.60
CA CYS A 244 -6.63 -7.39 15.35
C CYS A 244 -7.67 -8.24 14.61
N LYS A 245 -7.90 -9.49 15.03
CA LYS A 245 -9.06 -10.31 14.60
C LYS A 245 -10.40 -9.63 14.91
N PHE A 246 -10.45 -8.75 15.92
CA PHE A 246 -11.62 -7.96 16.25
C PHE A 246 -11.62 -6.62 15.50
N LEU A 247 -12.75 -6.28 14.89
CA LEU A 247 -12.93 -5.06 14.12
C LEU A 247 -12.48 -3.77 14.86
N PRO A 248 -12.82 -3.54 16.14
CA PRO A 248 -12.40 -2.30 16.81
C PRO A 248 -10.88 -2.21 17.02
N PHE A 249 -10.16 -3.32 17.17
CA PHE A 249 -8.69 -3.30 17.23
C PHE A 249 -8.07 -3.05 15.86
N ARG A 250 -8.69 -3.51 14.77
CA ARG A 250 -8.25 -3.21 13.41
C ARG A 250 -8.34 -1.71 13.12
N GLU A 251 -9.49 -1.10 13.42
CA GLU A 251 -9.69 0.35 13.25
C GLU A 251 -8.74 1.14 14.15
N PHE A 252 -8.62 0.73 15.41
CA PHE A 252 -7.70 1.35 16.35
C PHE A 252 -6.24 1.22 15.91
N LEU A 253 -5.81 0.08 15.36
CA LEU A 253 -4.47 -0.08 14.80
C LEU A 253 -4.23 0.87 13.61
N SER A 254 -5.22 1.05 12.73
CA SER A 254 -5.13 2.04 11.65
C SER A 254 -4.94 3.46 12.22
N ASN A 255 -5.69 3.83 13.26
CA ASN A 255 -5.55 5.13 13.92
C ASN A 255 -4.19 5.29 14.62
N LEU A 256 -3.68 4.23 15.24
CA LEU A 256 -2.32 4.18 15.81
C LEU A 256 -1.25 4.50 14.77
N LEU A 257 -1.42 3.97 13.55
CA LEU A 257 -0.48 4.19 12.45
C LEU A 257 -0.63 5.55 11.78
N SER A 258 -1.84 6.10 11.66
CA SER A 258 -2.06 7.40 11.00
C SER A 258 -1.86 8.61 11.92
N GLU A 259 -2.28 8.52 13.18
CA GLU A 259 -2.24 9.67 14.11
C GLU A 259 -1.10 9.57 15.12
N PHE A 260 -0.72 8.36 15.54
CA PHE A 260 0.17 8.15 16.69
C PHE A 260 1.51 7.50 16.33
N ILE A 261 1.89 7.47 15.05
CA ILE A 261 3.11 6.79 14.60
C ILE A 261 4.38 7.36 15.24
N SER A 262 4.39 8.64 15.62
CA SER A 262 5.51 9.25 16.36
C SER A 262 5.69 8.67 17.76
N LEU A 263 4.62 8.18 18.40
CA LEU A 263 4.66 7.51 19.70
C LEU A 263 5.09 6.04 19.58
N PHE A 264 4.91 5.44 18.40
CA PHE A 264 5.22 4.05 18.08
C PHE A 264 6.03 3.94 16.77
N PRO A 265 7.27 4.46 16.71
CA PRO A 265 8.03 4.55 15.45
C PRO A 265 8.27 3.19 14.77
N ASN A 266 8.35 2.12 15.55
CA ASN A 266 8.57 0.75 15.04
C ASN A 266 7.26 -0.02 14.76
N ALA A 267 6.09 0.62 14.84
CA ALA A 267 4.81 -0.09 14.74
C ALA A 267 4.65 -0.82 13.40
N ILE A 268 4.89 -0.12 12.29
CA ILE A 268 4.77 -0.68 10.93
C ILE A 268 5.68 -1.92 10.78
N LYS A 269 6.96 -1.77 11.14
CA LYS A 269 7.94 -2.85 11.06
C LYS A 269 7.49 -4.07 11.87
N LYS A 270 7.03 -3.86 13.10
CA LYS A 270 6.56 -4.92 14.00
C LYS A 270 5.31 -5.63 13.48
N ILE A 271 4.33 -4.89 12.97
CA ILE A 271 3.09 -5.42 12.39
C ILE A 271 3.42 -6.31 11.18
N LEU A 272 4.25 -5.79 10.26
CA LEU A 272 4.63 -6.52 9.04
C LEU A 272 5.50 -7.74 9.34
N HIS A 273 6.43 -7.62 10.29
CA HIS A 273 7.24 -8.74 10.77
C HIS A 273 6.37 -9.86 11.32
N PHE A 274 5.42 -9.53 12.19
CA PHE A 274 4.47 -10.49 12.75
C PHE A 274 3.60 -11.12 11.65
N ALA A 275 3.06 -10.31 10.74
CA ALA A 275 2.28 -10.81 9.59
C ALA A 275 3.08 -11.81 8.73
N ALA A 276 4.36 -11.52 8.47
CA ALA A 276 5.26 -12.38 7.70
C ALA A 276 5.53 -13.72 8.41
N ILE A 277 5.71 -13.71 9.74
CA ILE A 277 5.86 -14.93 10.54
C ILE A 277 4.59 -15.78 10.47
N VAL A 278 3.40 -15.17 10.64
CA VAL A 278 2.12 -15.89 10.55
C VAL A 278 1.92 -16.45 9.13
N ALA A 279 2.32 -15.73 8.09
CA ALA A 279 2.27 -16.22 6.71
C ALA A 279 3.16 -17.46 6.48
N LEU A 280 4.36 -17.49 7.06
CA LEU A 280 5.24 -18.66 6.99
C LEU A 280 4.69 -19.86 7.78
N ASN A 281 4.06 -19.61 8.94
CA ASN A 281 3.36 -20.66 9.68
C ASN A 281 2.22 -21.26 8.86
N LEU A 282 1.43 -20.41 8.18
CA LEU A 282 0.36 -20.83 7.29
C LEU A 282 0.90 -21.70 6.16
N TYR A 283 2.04 -21.31 5.57
CA TYR A 283 2.73 -22.08 4.54
C TYR A 283 3.20 -23.45 5.04
N ASP A 284 3.86 -23.51 6.20
CA ASP A 284 4.33 -24.77 6.80
C ASP A 284 3.18 -25.73 7.09
N LEU A 285 2.10 -25.24 7.70
CA LEU A 285 0.90 -26.03 7.97
C LEU A 285 0.31 -26.61 6.68
N ARG A 286 0.29 -25.83 5.60
CA ARG A 286 -0.15 -26.30 4.28
C ARG A 286 0.77 -27.40 3.72
N GLN A 287 2.09 -27.24 3.84
CA GLN A 287 3.04 -28.26 3.39
C GLN A 287 2.94 -29.56 4.20
N LEU A 288 2.63 -29.46 5.49
CA LEU A 288 2.35 -30.62 6.32
C LEU A 288 1.03 -31.30 5.91
N ALA A 289 0.00 -30.51 5.63
CA ALA A 289 -1.28 -31.04 5.15
C ALA A 289 -1.14 -31.77 3.81
N THR A 290 -0.36 -31.23 2.85
CA THR A 290 -0.11 -31.89 1.55
C THR A 290 0.72 -33.16 1.68
N LYS A 291 1.71 -33.22 2.59
CA LYS A 291 2.45 -34.45 2.89
C LYS A 291 1.59 -35.51 3.57
N SER A 292 0.64 -35.07 4.40
CA SER A 292 -0.32 -35.94 5.08
C SER A 292 -1.36 -36.53 4.11
N LYS A 293 -1.70 -35.85 3.00
CA LYS A 293 -2.70 -36.25 1.98
C LYS A 293 -2.47 -37.57 1.23
N ASN A 294 -1.42 -38.34 1.56
CA ASN A 294 -1.47 -39.78 1.33
C ASN A 294 -2.58 -40.47 2.18
N ASP A 295 -3.15 -39.76 3.17
CA ASP A 295 -4.42 -40.05 3.85
C ASP A 295 -5.56 -39.18 3.26
N ARG A 296 -6.51 -39.82 2.58
CA ARG A 296 -7.52 -39.27 1.63
C ARG A 296 -8.51 -38.18 2.12
N ARG A 297 -8.38 -37.58 3.31
CA ARG A 297 -9.48 -36.79 3.93
C ARG A 297 -9.48 -35.27 3.72
N SER A 298 -8.35 -34.63 3.44
CA SER A 298 -8.28 -33.14 3.43
C SER A 298 -8.54 -32.49 2.06
N ASP A 299 -9.11 -33.24 1.11
CA ASP A 299 -9.52 -32.72 -0.19
C ASP A 299 -10.92 -32.09 -0.17
N GLU A 300 -11.81 -32.44 0.78
CA GLU A 300 -13.21 -32.01 0.75
C GLU A 300 -13.42 -30.48 0.86
N GLU A 301 -12.61 -29.76 1.65
CA GLU A 301 -12.70 -28.30 1.75
C GLU A 301 -12.17 -27.57 0.49
N PHE A 302 -11.14 -28.11 -0.16
CA PHE A 302 -10.66 -27.58 -1.44
C PHE A 302 -11.63 -27.89 -2.58
N PHE A 303 -12.25 -29.06 -2.56
CA PHE A 303 -13.30 -29.43 -3.50
C PHE A 303 -14.56 -28.59 -3.31
N SER A 304 -14.89 -28.11 -2.11
CA SER A 304 -16.03 -27.21 -1.86
C SER A 304 -15.96 -25.93 -2.72
N PHE A 305 -14.81 -25.26 -2.79
CA PHE A 305 -14.64 -24.06 -3.61
C PHE A 305 -14.75 -24.36 -5.12
N LYS A 306 -14.10 -25.45 -5.58
CA LYS A 306 -14.18 -25.91 -6.97
C LYS A 306 -15.62 -26.35 -7.35
N LYS A 307 -16.38 -26.88 -6.40
CA LYS A 307 -17.80 -27.26 -6.53
C LYS A 307 -18.69 -26.02 -6.52
N GLY A 308 -18.33 -24.96 -5.80
CA GLY A 308 -18.96 -23.63 -5.85
C GLY A 308 -18.78 -22.96 -7.22
N LEU A 309 -17.56 -23.00 -7.77
CA LEU A 309 -17.28 -22.54 -9.14
C LEU A 309 -18.05 -23.36 -10.18
N LYS A 310 -18.08 -24.69 -10.07
CA LYS A 310 -18.92 -25.54 -10.94
C LYS A 310 -20.41 -25.26 -10.81
N LYS A 311 -20.91 -24.89 -9.62
CA LYS A 311 -22.30 -24.45 -9.44
C LYS A 311 -22.56 -23.10 -10.12
N LEU A 312 -21.63 -22.14 -10.01
CA LEU A 312 -21.72 -20.86 -10.73
C LEU A 312 -21.66 -21.05 -12.26
N GLU A 313 -20.83 -21.99 -12.75
CA GLU A 313 -20.78 -22.39 -14.16
C GLU A 313 -22.07 -23.05 -14.67
N ASN A 314 -22.90 -23.57 -13.77
CA ASN A 314 -24.21 -24.14 -14.06
C ASN A 314 -25.35 -23.11 -13.94
N HIS A 315 -25.12 -21.98 -13.26
CA HIS A 315 -26.10 -20.91 -13.07
C HIS A 315 -25.92 -19.72 -14.03
N SER A 316 -24.89 -19.70 -14.87
CA SER A 316 -24.75 -18.69 -15.93
C SER A 316 -25.81 -18.91 -17.02
N LEU A 317 -26.88 -18.10 -16.97
CA LEU A 317 -27.95 -17.86 -17.94
C LEU A 317 -27.75 -18.51 -19.32
N ASN A 318 -28.63 -19.46 -19.69
CA ASN A 318 -29.20 -19.81 -21.02
C ASN A 318 -28.44 -19.52 -22.34
N TYR A 319 -27.13 -19.33 -22.34
CA TYR A 319 -26.32 -19.42 -23.53
C TYR A 319 -26.03 -20.89 -23.77
N LYS A 320 -26.53 -21.44 -24.88
CA LYS A 320 -26.05 -22.71 -25.40
C LYS A 320 -24.52 -22.62 -25.42
N LYS A 321 -23.86 -23.38 -24.53
CA LYS A 321 -22.40 -23.57 -24.52
C LYS A 321 -22.04 -24.34 -25.79
N GLU A 322 -22.07 -23.68 -26.94
CA GLU A 322 -21.17 -24.09 -28.01
C GLU A 322 -19.78 -24.02 -27.39
N LYS A 323 -19.10 -25.17 -27.32
CA LYS A 323 -17.74 -25.27 -26.78
C LYS A 323 -16.92 -24.23 -27.52
N ILE A 324 -16.48 -23.17 -26.84
CA ILE A 324 -15.61 -22.17 -27.44
C ILE A 324 -14.34 -22.93 -27.84
N PRO A 325 -14.09 -23.18 -29.14
CA PRO A 325 -13.07 -24.13 -29.58
C PRO A 325 -11.65 -23.75 -29.10
N PHE A 326 -11.47 -22.46 -28.81
CA PHE A 326 -10.18 -21.83 -28.54
C PHE A 326 -9.51 -22.30 -27.24
N TYR A 327 -10.27 -22.63 -26.19
CA TYR A 327 -9.70 -22.98 -24.88
C TYR A 327 -8.97 -24.33 -24.87
N GLN A 328 -9.39 -25.29 -25.70
CA GLN A 328 -8.80 -26.64 -25.68
C GLN A 328 -7.47 -26.73 -26.43
N ASN A 329 -7.15 -25.75 -27.27
CA ASN A 329 -6.02 -25.81 -28.19
C ASN A 329 -4.83 -24.93 -27.78
N LEU A 330 -4.97 -24.07 -26.77
CA LEU A 330 -3.85 -23.31 -26.20
C LEU A 330 -3.02 -24.19 -25.27
N LYS A 331 -2.10 -24.98 -25.84
CA LYS A 331 -1.08 -25.72 -25.06
C LYS A 331 0.12 -24.82 -24.79
N ILE A 332 0.04 -24.03 -23.73
CA ILE A 332 1.18 -23.21 -23.30
C ILE A 332 2.13 -24.08 -22.45
N ASN A 333 2.99 -24.88 -23.09
CA ASN A 333 4.03 -25.64 -22.39
C ASN A 333 5.29 -24.78 -22.20
N LEU A 334 5.31 -23.95 -21.17
CA LEU A 334 6.54 -23.26 -20.76
C LEU A 334 7.35 -24.20 -19.86
N ASN A 335 8.37 -24.84 -20.42
CA ASN A 335 9.35 -25.63 -19.66
C ASN A 335 10.28 -24.69 -18.86
N LEU A 336 9.72 -24.02 -17.85
CA LEU A 336 10.44 -23.06 -17.02
C LEU A 336 11.32 -23.76 -15.99
N LYS A 337 12.52 -23.20 -15.81
CA LYS A 337 13.45 -23.70 -14.81
C LYS A 337 13.11 -23.14 -13.44
N TYR A 338 12.17 -23.78 -12.75
CA TYR A 338 11.97 -23.51 -11.34
C TYR A 338 13.10 -24.12 -10.51
N PRO A 339 13.53 -23.47 -9.41
CA PRO A 339 14.43 -24.06 -8.45
C PRO A 339 13.89 -25.41 -7.98
N ASN A 340 14.75 -26.43 -7.89
CA ASN A 340 14.36 -27.70 -7.31
C ASN A 340 13.96 -27.53 -5.83
N GLN A 341 13.27 -28.54 -5.28
CA GLN A 341 12.76 -28.49 -3.91
C GLN A 341 13.86 -28.15 -2.89
N THR A 342 15.07 -28.70 -3.03
CA THR A 342 16.21 -28.41 -2.14
C THR A 342 16.61 -26.94 -2.13
N LYS A 343 16.66 -26.28 -3.30
CA LYS A 343 16.95 -24.84 -3.40
C LYS A 343 15.82 -24.01 -2.80
N LYS A 344 14.56 -24.43 -3.01
CA LYS A 344 13.37 -23.79 -2.44
C LYS A 344 13.38 -23.87 -0.92
N ASP A 345 13.68 -25.04 -0.36
CA ASP A 345 13.79 -25.26 1.08
C ASP A 345 14.93 -24.43 1.68
N LYS A 346 16.08 -24.34 1.01
CA LYS A 346 17.20 -23.48 1.42
C LYS A 346 16.81 -22.00 1.42
N PHE A 347 16.09 -21.54 0.41
CA PHE A 347 15.59 -20.16 0.34
C PHE A 347 14.60 -19.87 1.47
N ILE A 348 13.61 -20.73 1.68
CA ILE A 348 12.64 -20.60 2.79
C ILE A 348 13.36 -20.59 4.14
N HIS A 349 14.36 -21.45 4.33
CA HIS A 349 15.16 -21.47 5.55
C HIS A 349 15.92 -20.14 5.76
N ASN A 350 16.46 -19.55 4.70
CA ASN A 350 17.11 -18.24 4.76
C ASN A 350 16.12 -17.11 5.10
N VAL A 351 14.94 -17.12 4.48
CA VAL A 351 13.85 -16.18 4.81
C VAL A 351 13.48 -16.31 6.29
N LYS A 352 13.23 -17.53 6.78
CA LYS A 352 12.96 -17.79 8.21
C LYS A 352 14.06 -17.27 9.12
N ARG A 353 15.32 -17.49 8.76
CA ARG A 353 16.48 -16.98 9.52
C ARG A 353 16.48 -15.46 9.58
N ASN A 354 16.28 -14.77 8.46
CA ASN A 354 16.27 -13.30 8.41
C ASN A 354 15.10 -12.69 9.19
N LEU A 355 13.95 -13.38 9.24
CA LEU A 355 12.81 -12.98 10.05
C LEU A 355 12.98 -13.32 11.54
N SER A 356 14.14 -13.83 11.97
CA SER A 356 14.30 -14.35 13.34
C SER A 356 13.20 -15.34 13.74
N TYR A 357 12.68 -16.09 12.76
CA TYR A 357 11.55 -17.01 12.95
C TYR A 357 11.83 -18.03 14.06
N TYR A 358 13.08 -18.50 14.15
CA TYR A 358 13.49 -19.50 15.14
C TYR A 358 13.74 -18.94 16.55
N SER A 359 14.06 -17.65 16.72
CA SER A 359 14.31 -17.10 18.07
C SER A 359 13.01 -17.02 18.89
N LEU A 360 11.87 -16.85 18.20
CA LEU A 360 10.55 -17.03 18.80
C LEU A 360 10.30 -18.46 19.30
N HIS A 361 11.08 -19.44 18.80
CA HIS A 361 10.96 -20.86 19.13
C HIS A 361 12.03 -21.43 20.07
N GLU A 362 13.02 -20.63 20.49
CA GLU A 362 14.16 -21.13 21.28
C GLU A 362 14.04 -20.84 22.79
N ASN A 363 13.18 -19.90 23.19
CA ASN A 363 13.08 -19.42 24.58
C ASN A 363 12.47 -20.41 25.60
N LYS A 364 12.17 -21.67 25.24
CA LYS A 364 11.65 -22.67 26.20
C LYS A 364 12.37 -24.04 26.19
N LYS A 365 13.58 -24.13 25.64
CA LYS A 365 14.34 -25.41 25.64
C LYS A 365 15.20 -25.61 26.90
N GLU A 366 14.56 -25.66 28.07
CA GLU A 366 15.10 -26.36 29.24
C GLU A 366 14.24 -27.61 29.49
N ASN A 367 14.65 -28.73 28.88
CA ASN A 367 14.48 -30.13 29.32
C ASN A 367 14.63 -31.08 28.10
N ARG A 368 15.60 -32.00 28.18
CA ARG A 368 16.12 -32.81 27.08
C ARG A 368 15.46 -34.21 27.04
N SER A 369 15.08 -34.67 25.83
CA SER A 369 15.21 -36.05 25.28
C SER A 369 14.17 -36.46 24.20
N GLU A 370 13.23 -35.61 23.79
CA GLU A 370 12.25 -35.98 22.73
C GLU A 370 12.74 -35.74 21.28
N ASP A 371 12.38 -36.69 20.40
CA ASP A 371 12.60 -36.78 18.94
C ASP A 371 12.40 -35.44 18.18
N PRO A 372 13.37 -35.00 17.33
CA PRO A 372 13.33 -33.72 16.61
C PRO A 372 12.07 -33.51 15.75
N SER A 373 11.55 -34.57 15.13
CA SER A 373 10.39 -34.49 14.23
C SER A 373 9.08 -34.26 14.99
N LYS A 374 8.92 -34.92 16.14
CA LYS A 374 7.81 -34.70 17.08
C LYS A 374 7.97 -33.38 17.85
N LYS A 375 9.22 -32.95 18.13
CA LYS A 375 9.54 -31.69 18.78
C LYS A 375 9.22 -30.48 17.91
N ILE A 376 9.45 -30.54 16.60
CA ILE A 376 9.03 -29.48 15.67
C ILE A 376 7.50 -29.36 15.65
N PHE A 377 6.75 -30.48 15.64
CA PHE A 377 5.29 -30.49 15.73
C PHE A 377 4.76 -29.94 17.07
N LYS A 378 5.43 -30.23 18.19
CA LYS A 378 5.04 -29.73 19.52
C LYS A 378 5.43 -28.26 19.69
N ASN A 379 6.59 -27.84 19.17
CA ASN A 379 7.18 -26.49 19.31
C ASN A 379 6.61 -25.44 18.35
N ILE A 380 6.38 -25.75 17.07
CA ILE A 380 5.68 -24.81 16.16
C ILE A 380 4.30 -24.47 16.73
N ASN A 381 3.65 -25.46 17.35
CA ASN A 381 2.38 -25.22 18.02
C ASN A 381 2.52 -24.58 19.42
N ASN A 382 3.68 -24.56 20.11
CA ASN A 382 3.77 -24.18 21.55
C ASN A 382 4.10 -22.70 21.86
N GLU A 383 4.63 -21.92 20.91
CA GLU A 383 5.42 -20.73 21.28
C GLU A 383 4.93 -19.37 20.78
N LEU A 384 4.07 -19.33 19.77
CA LEU A 384 3.08 -18.25 19.71
C LEU A 384 1.98 -18.66 20.69
N ASP A 385 1.42 -17.76 21.50
CA ASP A 385 0.29 -18.07 22.41
C ASP A 385 -0.96 -18.60 21.65
N LEU A 386 -0.87 -18.80 20.32
CA LEU A 386 -1.71 -19.60 19.41
C LEU A 386 -1.96 -21.06 19.85
N LYS A 387 -1.35 -21.57 20.94
CA LYS A 387 -1.77 -22.83 21.56
C LYS A 387 -2.83 -22.66 22.65
N LYS A 388 -2.83 -21.54 23.38
CA LYS A 388 -3.91 -21.26 24.34
C LYS A 388 -5.21 -20.99 23.59
N GLU A 389 -5.11 -20.27 22.48
CA GLU A 389 -6.18 -20.12 21.50
C GLU A 389 -5.78 -20.88 20.24
N LYS A 390 -6.27 -22.11 20.06
CA LYS A 390 -6.07 -22.90 18.83
C LYS A 390 -6.57 -22.12 17.61
N MET A 391 -5.72 -21.26 17.06
CA MET A 391 -6.10 -20.41 15.95
C MET A 391 -6.25 -21.29 14.72
N SER A 392 -7.44 -21.29 14.14
CA SER A 392 -7.74 -21.97 12.89
C SER A 392 -6.93 -21.36 11.74
N PHE A 393 -6.79 -22.13 10.66
CA PHE A 393 -6.17 -21.68 9.42
C PHE A 393 -6.83 -20.39 8.89
N GLU A 394 -8.15 -20.27 9.05
CA GLU A 394 -8.93 -19.11 8.61
C GLU A 394 -8.72 -17.89 9.52
N GLU A 395 -8.60 -18.08 10.83
CA GLU A 395 -8.25 -16.98 11.75
C GLU A 395 -6.85 -16.43 11.48
N MET A 396 -5.86 -17.29 11.17
CA MET A 396 -4.53 -16.82 10.76
C MET A 396 -4.59 -16.00 9.47
N LYS A 397 -5.38 -16.46 8.49
CA LYS A 397 -5.58 -15.72 7.23
C LYS A 397 -6.19 -14.35 7.48
N ASN A 398 -7.26 -14.30 8.26
CA ASN A 398 -7.95 -13.06 8.60
C ASN A 398 -7.06 -12.12 9.40
N LEU A 399 -6.26 -12.64 10.33
CA LEU A 399 -5.31 -11.85 11.10
C LEU A 399 -4.28 -11.17 10.19
N ILE A 400 -3.62 -11.91 9.29
CA ILE A 400 -2.66 -11.32 8.34
C ILE A 400 -3.35 -10.26 7.48
N TYR A 401 -4.53 -10.56 6.94
CA TYR A 401 -5.29 -9.62 6.13
C TYR A 401 -5.62 -8.33 6.91
N PHE A 402 -6.09 -8.44 8.16
CA PHE A 402 -6.42 -7.29 8.97
C PHE A 402 -5.21 -6.43 9.31
N LEU A 403 -4.05 -7.04 9.59
CA LEU A 403 -2.80 -6.31 9.81
C LEU A 403 -2.38 -5.53 8.56
N LEU A 404 -2.37 -6.17 7.39
CA LEU A 404 -2.01 -5.51 6.12
C LEU A 404 -3.02 -4.40 5.75
N SER A 405 -4.32 -4.68 5.91
CA SER A 405 -5.37 -3.70 5.61
C SER A 405 -5.34 -2.49 6.55
N SER A 406 -4.93 -2.67 7.81
CA SER A 406 -4.76 -1.56 8.76
C SER A 406 -3.64 -0.61 8.32
N ILE A 407 -2.54 -1.16 7.77
CA ILE A 407 -1.46 -0.35 7.19
C ILE A 407 -1.96 0.38 5.95
N ARG A 408 -2.69 -0.30 5.04
CA ARG A 408 -3.24 0.33 3.84
C ARG A 408 -4.22 1.46 4.19
N LEU A 409 -5.09 1.26 5.17
CA LEU A 409 -6.02 2.29 5.64
C LEU A 409 -5.25 3.48 6.23
N ALA A 410 -4.26 3.23 7.09
CA ALA A 410 -3.44 4.29 7.65
C ALA A 410 -2.74 5.11 6.55
N PHE A 411 -2.18 4.43 5.54
CA PHE A 411 -1.57 5.06 4.36
C PHE A 411 -2.55 5.97 3.61
N SER A 412 -3.83 5.58 3.48
CA SER A 412 -4.83 6.44 2.83
C SER A 412 -5.14 7.74 3.57
N PHE A 413 -4.80 7.81 4.87
CA PHE A 413 -4.96 9.02 5.69
C PHE A 413 -3.68 9.84 5.80
N ASP A 414 -2.51 9.22 5.72
CA ASP A 414 -1.20 9.88 5.86
C ASP A 414 -0.15 9.32 4.89
N SER A 415 0.20 10.10 3.88
CA SER A 415 1.20 9.73 2.87
C SER A 415 2.63 9.66 3.44
N THR A 416 2.91 10.23 4.61
CA THR A 416 4.24 10.11 5.26
C THR A 416 4.54 8.67 5.69
N ILE A 417 3.51 7.84 5.87
CA ILE A 417 3.66 6.40 6.13
C ILE A 417 4.36 5.72 4.95
N LEU A 418 4.10 6.15 3.71
CA LEU A 418 4.76 5.59 2.53
C LEU A 418 6.26 5.91 2.52
N GLN A 419 6.64 7.10 2.97
CA GLN A 419 8.05 7.47 3.10
C GLN A 419 8.75 6.53 4.08
N LYS A 420 8.14 6.27 5.25
CA LYS A 420 8.65 5.30 6.24
C LYS A 420 8.71 3.88 5.70
N LEU A 421 7.74 3.47 4.88
CA LEU A 421 7.75 2.16 4.22
C LEU A 421 8.92 2.00 3.23
N ASN A 422 9.40 3.11 2.65
CA ASN A 422 10.50 3.11 1.68
C ASN A 422 11.89 3.15 2.33
N GLU A 423 12.01 3.47 3.62
CA GLU A 423 13.29 3.66 4.31
C GLU A 423 13.96 2.34 4.77
N ASP A 424 13.20 1.25 4.91
CA ASP A 424 13.67 0.00 5.53
C ASP A 424 13.54 -1.19 4.57
N GLU A 425 14.66 -1.80 4.17
CA GLU A 425 14.68 -2.97 3.29
C GLU A 425 13.97 -4.20 3.90
N ASP A 426 13.88 -4.29 5.22
CA ASP A 426 13.16 -5.40 5.89
C ASP A 426 11.67 -5.37 5.58
N ILE A 427 11.10 -4.19 5.31
CA ILE A 427 9.68 -4.02 4.96
C ILE A 427 9.38 -4.74 3.64
N LEU A 428 10.28 -4.66 2.66
CA LEU A 428 10.18 -5.41 1.40
C LEU A 428 10.21 -6.91 1.67
N LEU A 429 11.12 -7.38 2.52
CA LEU A 429 11.22 -8.80 2.91
C LEU A 429 9.90 -9.28 3.52
N TYR A 430 9.30 -8.50 4.43
CA TYR A 430 8.07 -8.88 5.13
C TYR A 430 6.87 -8.96 4.19
N LEU A 431 6.68 -7.96 3.33
CA LEU A 431 5.58 -7.94 2.37
C LEU A 431 5.76 -9.00 1.27
N LEU A 432 6.98 -9.21 0.77
CA LEU A 432 7.25 -10.29 -0.18
C LEU A 432 6.96 -11.66 0.45
N THR A 433 7.30 -11.84 1.73
CA THR A 433 6.98 -13.07 2.48
C THR A 433 5.47 -13.28 2.57
N CYS A 434 4.70 -12.25 2.96
CA CYS A 434 3.24 -12.33 3.01
C CYS A 434 2.64 -12.63 1.62
N GLY A 435 3.15 -11.98 0.58
CA GLY A 435 2.66 -12.12 -0.80
C GLY A 435 2.91 -13.51 -1.39
N VAL A 436 4.14 -14.01 -1.28
CA VAL A 436 4.59 -15.26 -1.91
C VAL A 436 4.17 -16.50 -1.13
N PHE A 437 4.17 -16.45 0.21
CA PHE A 437 3.89 -17.64 1.04
C PHE A 437 2.44 -17.72 1.53
N SER A 438 1.58 -16.76 1.15
CA SER A 438 0.14 -16.87 1.41
C SER A 438 -0.54 -17.96 0.55
N ASP A 439 -1.80 -18.24 0.89
CA ASP A 439 -2.62 -19.18 0.15
C ASP A 439 -3.00 -18.65 -1.24
N LYS A 440 -3.05 -19.54 -2.24
CA LYS A 440 -3.21 -19.22 -3.67
C LYS A 440 -4.47 -18.38 -3.97
N TYR A 441 -5.51 -18.54 -3.14
CA TYR A 441 -6.81 -17.89 -3.28
C TYR A 441 -7.09 -16.87 -2.17
N SER A 442 -6.13 -16.62 -1.28
CA SER A 442 -6.30 -15.63 -0.22
C SER A 442 -6.13 -14.22 -0.75
N ILE A 443 -6.87 -13.28 -0.16
CA ILE A 443 -6.73 -11.84 -0.40
C ILE A 443 -5.44 -11.25 0.21
N ILE A 444 -4.71 -12.01 1.05
CA ILE A 444 -3.44 -11.59 1.66
C ILE A 444 -2.42 -11.19 0.60
N SER A 445 -2.27 -12.01 -0.45
CA SER A 445 -1.30 -11.71 -1.52
C SER A 445 -1.65 -10.42 -2.22
N LYS A 446 -2.95 -10.17 -2.46
CA LYS A 446 -3.42 -8.95 -3.08
C LYS A 446 -3.07 -7.73 -2.24
N GLU A 447 -3.43 -7.72 -0.96
CA GLU A 447 -3.11 -6.60 -0.06
C GLU A 447 -1.60 -6.37 0.06
N SER A 448 -0.82 -7.46 0.18
CA SER A 448 0.63 -7.35 0.29
C SER A 448 1.29 -6.80 -0.97
N PHE A 449 0.88 -7.30 -2.14
CA PHE A 449 1.39 -6.82 -3.42
C PHE A 449 0.87 -5.43 -3.77
N ASP A 450 -0.32 -5.03 -3.32
CA ASP A 450 -0.80 -3.66 -3.47
C ASP A 450 0.08 -2.69 -2.68
N LEU A 451 0.44 -3.02 -1.42
CA LEU A 451 1.39 -2.23 -0.63
C LEU A 451 2.78 -2.17 -1.29
N LEU A 452 3.31 -3.30 -1.75
CA LEU A 452 4.59 -3.33 -2.49
C LEU A 452 4.54 -2.49 -3.77
N ASN A 453 3.39 -2.45 -4.43
CA ASN A 453 3.21 -1.70 -5.67
C ASN A 453 3.26 -0.19 -5.43
N PHE A 454 2.87 0.30 -4.24
CA PHE A 454 3.09 1.69 -3.84
C PHE A 454 4.55 1.97 -3.44
N ILE A 455 5.21 1.00 -2.80
CA ILE A 455 6.61 1.15 -2.32
C ILE A 455 7.62 1.12 -3.48
N LEU A 456 7.43 0.18 -4.42
CA LEU A 456 8.41 -0.10 -5.46
C LEU A 456 8.34 0.90 -6.62
N ASN A 457 7.19 1.53 -6.85
CA ASN A 457 6.95 2.43 -7.98
C ASN A 457 6.93 3.89 -7.52
N ASP A 458 7.17 4.83 -8.44
CA ASP A 458 7.02 6.25 -8.10
C ASP A 458 5.53 6.58 -8.05
N THR A 459 5.07 7.16 -6.94
CA THR A 459 3.67 7.57 -6.76
C THR A 459 3.52 9.08 -6.74
N ASN A 460 2.41 9.58 -7.25
CA ASN A 460 1.97 10.96 -7.04
C ASN A 460 1.45 11.14 -5.59
N GLU A 461 1.18 12.39 -5.19
CA GLU A 461 0.67 12.72 -3.85
C GLU A 461 -0.70 12.09 -3.55
N ASP A 462 -1.50 11.82 -4.59
CA ASP A 462 -2.80 11.14 -4.50
C ASP A 462 -2.69 9.60 -4.44
N GLY A 463 -1.47 9.07 -4.41
CA GLY A 463 -1.17 7.63 -4.41
C GLY A 463 -1.25 6.97 -5.78
N THR A 464 -1.56 7.69 -6.87
CA THR A 464 -1.55 7.11 -8.21
C THR A 464 -0.11 6.84 -8.67
N ILE A 465 0.12 5.76 -9.40
CA ILE A 465 1.46 5.41 -9.90
C ILE A 465 1.83 6.36 -11.04
N LYS A 466 2.93 7.08 -10.86
CA LYS A 466 3.53 7.97 -11.85
C LYS A 466 4.39 7.23 -12.85
N SER A 467 5.25 6.33 -12.37
CA SER A 467 6.15 5.51 -13.20
C SER A 467 6.39 4.15 -12.57
N LEU A 468 6.43 3.11 -13.40
CA LEU A 468 6.70 1.74 -12.93
C LEU A 468 8.20 1.55 -12.67
N ASN A 469 8.59 0.73 -11.72
CA ASN A 469 10.00 0.42 -11.53
C ASN A 469 10.41 -0.74 -12.43
N LEU A 470 11.29 -0.45 -13.40
CA LEU A 470 11.78 -1.45 -14.37
C LEU A 470 12.91 -2.30 -13.78
N ASN A 471 13.58 -1.80 -12.73
CA ASN A 471 14.73 -2.40 -12.10
C ASN A 471 14.48 -2.48 -10.58
N PRO A 472 13.53 -3.32 -10.13
CA PRO A 472 13.24 -3.47 -8.71
C PRO A 472 14.46 -3.99 -7.94
N PRO A 473 14.51 -3.82 -6.60
CA PRO A 473 15.59 -4.37 -5.77
C PRO A 473 15.78 -5.87 -6.01
N SER A 474 17.03 -6.35 -5.95
CA SER A 474 17.36 -7.76 -6.21
C SER A 474 16.61 -8.76 -5.33
N LEU A 475 16.19 -8.34 -4.13
CA LEU A 475 15.34 -9.12 -3.25
C LEU A 475 14.01 -9.51 -3.92
N VAL A 476 13.42 -8.62 -4.72
CA VAL A 476 12.18 -8.88 -5.47
C VAL A 476 12.42 -10.00 -6.48
N ASP A 477 13.54 -9.95 -7.21
CA ASP A 477 13.95 -11.00 -8.16
C ASP A 477 14.22 -12.34 -7.46
N ASP A 478 14.80 -12.31 -6.26
CA ASP A 478 15.05 -13.53 -5.48
C ASP A 478 13.75 -14.21 -5.08
N PHE A 479 12.73 -13.46 -4.65
CA PHE A 479 11.40 -14.01 -4.39
C PHE A 479 10.70 -14.50 -5.66
N ALA A 480 10.78 -13.74 -6.76
CA ALA A 480 10.17 -14.10 -8.04
C ALA A 480 10.67 -15.45 -8.57
N LYS A 481 11.96 -15.78 -8.39
CA LYS A 481 12.54 -17.09 -8.77
C LYS A 481 11.84 -18.28 -8.12
N PHE A 482 11.27 -18.10 -6.92
CA PHE A 482 10.57 -19.17 -6.18
C PHE A 482 9.05 -19.08 -6.29
N PHE A 483 8.53 -18.08 -7.01
CA PHE A 483 7.11 -17.91 -7.28
C PHE A 483 6.73 -18.62 -8.59
N GLU A 484 5.74 -19.50 -8.51
CA GLU A 484 5.32 -20.33 -9.65
C GLU A 484 4.16 -19.66 -10.39
N PHE A 485 4.35 -19.41 -11.69
CA PHE A 485 3.32 -18.88 -12.57
C PHE A 485 2.81 -20.01 -13.47
N ASP A 486 1.81 -20.75 -12.98
CA ASP A 486 1.17 -21.82 -13.76
C ASP A 486 0.12 -21.24 -14.72
N VAL A 487 0.52 -21.13 -16.00
CA VAL A 487 -0.34 -20.68 -17.10
C VAL A 487 -1.62 -21.51 -17.28
N ASN A 488 -1.67 -22.74 -16.75
CA ASN A 488 -2.84 -23.60 -16.84
C ASN A 488 -3.81 -23.40 -15.66
N GLU A 489 -3.34 -22.85 -14.54
CA GLU A 489 -4.13 -22.60 -13.33
C GLU A 489 -3.88 -21.17 -12.83
N ILE A 490 -4.52 -20.19 -13.46
CA ILE A 490 -4.43 -18.79 -13.01
C ILE A 490 -5.10 -18.62 -11.64
N THR A 491 -4.32 -18.20 -10.67
CA THR A 491 -4.77 -17.94 -9.30
C THR A 491 -4.86 -16.44 -9.00
N PRO A 492 -5.71 -16.02 -8.03
CA PRO A 492 -5.70 -14.64 -7.53
C PRO A 492 -4.32 -14.18 -7.05
N GLN A 493 -3.54 -15.07 -6.43
CA GLN A 493 -2.17 -14.80 -5.99
C GLN A 493 -1.26 -14.43 -7.17
N MET A 494 -1.32 -15.17 -8.29
CA MET A 494 -0.56 -14.86 -9.51
C MET A 494 -0.98 -13.54 -10.15
N ILE A 495 -2.29 -13.26 -10.20
CA ILE A 495 -2.81 -12.00 -10.75
C ILE A 495 -2.29 -10.81 -9.92
N ALA A 496 -2.32 -10.92 -8.59
CA ALA A 496 -1.78 -9.88 -7.73
C ALA A 496 -0.26 -9.74 -7.86
N ALA A 497 0.46 -10.86 -7.96
CA ALA A 497 1.91 -10.88 -8.13
C ALA A 497 2.38 -10.25 -9.44
N LEU A 498 1.53 -10.22 -10.48
CA LEU A 498 1.83 -9.59 -11.76
C LEU A 498 2.25 -8.12 -11.56
N LYS A 499 1.65 -7.37 -10.62
CA LYS A 499 2.03 -5.97 -10.32
C LYS A 499 3.51 -5.80 -9.98
N ILE A 500 4.10 -6.81 -9.35
CA ILE A 500 5.44 -6.77 -8.78
C ILE A 500 6.44 -7.48 -9.67
N PHE A 501 6.07 -8.65 -10.19
CA PHE A 501 6.98 -9.54 -10.93
C PHE A 501 6.83 -9.43 -12.45
N TRP A 502 6.02 -8.50 -12.98
CA TRP A 502 5.75 -8.42 -14.43
C TRP A 502 7.00 -8.43 -15.30
N ASN A 503 8.09 -7.76 -14.88
CA ASN A 503 9.33 -7.66 -15.64
C ASN A 503 10.39 -8.70 -15.23
N HIS A 504 10.10 -9.58 -14.26
CA HIS A 504 11.04 -10.60 -13.83
C HIS A 504 11.20 -11.67 -14.92
N ARG A 505 12.45 -12.00 -15.27
CA ARG A 505 12.74 -12.97 -16.34
C ARG A 505 13.06 -14.36 -15.81
N PHE A 506 12.21 -15.32 -16.18
CA PHE A 506 12.44 -16.73 -15.94
C PHE A 506 13.34 -17.33 -17.03
N LYS A 507 14.39 -18.03 -16.62
CA LYS A 507 15.26 -18.77 -17.55
C LYS A 507 14.58 -20.06 -18.00
N TYR A 508 14.74 -20.40 -19.28
CA TYR A 508 14.30 -21.68 -19.82
C TYR A 508 15.16 -22.84 -19.29
N ASP A 509 14.56 -24.00 -19.06
CA ASP A 509 15.32 -25.22 -18.78
C ASP A 509 15.68 -25.92 -20.10
N MET A 510 16.78 -25.48 -20.72
CA MET A 510 17.23 -26.01 -22.02
C MET A 510 17.37 -27.54 -22.03
N ASN A 511 17.65 -28.15 -20.88
CA ASN A 511 17.85 -29.59 -20.73
C ASN A 511 16.54 -30.42 -20.82
N LYS A 512 15.37 -29.80 -20.60
CA LYS A 512 14.05 -30.48 -20.67
C LYS A 512 13.34 -30.30 -21.99
N ILE A 513 13.87 -29.47 -22.86
CA ILE A 513 13.32 -29.23 -24.18
C ILE A 513 13.91 -30.30 -25.10
N THR A 514 13.08 -31.16 -25.69
CA THR A 514 13.52 -32.15 -26.70
C THR A 514 14.07 -31.43 -27.94
N THR A 515 14.99 -32.04 -28.68
CA THR A 515 15.69 -31.42 -29.84
C THR A 515 14.77 -30.76 -30.86
N GLU A 516 13.59 -31.33 -31.11
CA GLU A 516 12.60 -30.78 -32.05
C GLU A 516 11.87 -29.55 -31.47
N LYS A 517 11.55 -29.56 -30.17
CA LYS A 517 11.06 -28.37 -29.46
C LYS A 517 12.16 -27.34 -29.20
N GLN A 518 13.43 -27.74 -29.12
CA GLN A 518 14.58 -26.84 -29.01
C GLN A 518 14.73 -26.04 -30.28
N GLN A 519 14.58 -26.64 -31.47
CA GLN A 519 14.53 -25.86 -32.71
C GLN A 519 13.36 -24.87 -32.73
N ILE A 520 12.19 -25.22 -32.20
CA ILE A 520 11.03 -24.30 -32.16
C ILE A 520 11.18 -23.19 -31.10
N LEU A 521 11.73 -23.50 -29.93
CA LEU A 521 12.02 -22.51 -28.86
C LEU A 521 13.25 -21.66 -29.16
N CYS A 522 14.23 -22.17 -29.90
CA CYS A 522 15.31 -21.38 -30.51
C CYS A 522 14.77 -20.54 -31.68
N ASN A 523 13.74 -21.00 -32.42
CA ASN A 523 13.04 -20.16 -33.42
C ASN A 523 12.06 -19.13 -32.80
N LEU A 524 11.88 -19.18 -31.47
CA LEU A 524 11.30 -18.14 -30.62
C LEU A 524 12.36 -17.19 -30.06
N GLU A 525 13.67 -17.39 -30.35
CA GLU A 525 14.61 -16.27 -30.33
C GLU A 525 13.98 -15.21 -31.22
N ILE A 526 13.74 -14.05 -30.61
CA ILE A 526 13.30 -12.85 -31.29
C ILE A 526 14.16 -12.74 -32.54
N ILE A 527 13.51 -12.76 -33.72
CA ILE A 527 14.11 -12.67 -35.06
C ILE A 527 15.52 -12.13 -34.92
N ASP A 528 16.54 -12.93 -35.20
CA ASP A 528 17.95 -12.53 -35.19
C ASP A 528 18.04 -11.24 -36.02
N ILE A 529 17.93 -10.09 -35.35
CA ILE A 529 17.83 -8.81 -36.01
C ILE A 529 19.25 -8.59 -36.46
N ASP A 530 19.53 -8.94 -37.71
CA ASP A 530 20.85 -8.88 -38.34
C ASP A 530 21.72 -7.86 -37.61
N ASP A 531 22.73 -8.31 -36.86
CA ASP A 531 23.53 -7.46 -35.96
C ASP A 531 24.07 -6.22 -36.69
N LYS A 532 24.21 -6.31 -38.02
CA LYS A 532 24.56 -5.20 -38.90
C LYS A 532 23.51 -4.09 -38.92
N ILE A 533 22.21 -4.41 -38.87
CA ILE A 533 21.10 -3.47 -38.76
C ILE A 533 21.12 -2.80 -37.39
N LEU A 534 21.28 -3.54 -36.29
CA LEU A 534 21.36 -2.92 -34.95
C LEU A 534 22.61 -2.04 -34.80
N ALA A 535 23.77 -2.50 -35.30
CA ALA A 535 25.03 -1.75 -35.30
C ALA A 535 25.00 -0.49 -36.15
N LYS A 536 24.37 -0.52 -37.33
CA LYS A 536 24.23 0.64 -38.21
C LYS A 536 23.40 1.78 -37.59
N HIS A 537 22.55 1.47 -36.61
CA HIS A 537 21.66 2.43 -35.96
C HIS A 537 22.07 2.82 -34.53
N GLY A 538 23.25 2.37 -34.08
CA GLY A 538 23.75 2.64 -32.73
C GLY A 538 22.99 1.88 -31.63
N ILE A 539 22.25 0.83 -32.00
CA ILE A 539 21.56 -0.11 -31.09
C ILE A 539 22.37 -1.42 -30.97
N SER A 540 23.63 -1.47 -31.46
CA SER A 540 24.51 -2.64 -31.38
C SER A 540 24.75 -3.19 -29.97
N GLN A 541 24.26 -2.50 -28.94
CA GLN A 541 24.39 -2.91 -27.55
C GLN A 541 23.11 -3.54 -26.98
N TYR A 542 22.03 -3.64 -27.77
CA TYR A 542 20.83 -4.32 -27.29
C TYR A 542 20.93 -5.82 -27.49
N GLU A 543 21.34 -6.49 -26.43
CA GLU A 543 21.17 -7.93 -26.29
C GLU A 543 19.81 -8.19 -25.65
N THR A 544 18.99 -9.00 -26.31
CA THR A 544 17.73 -9.46 -25.72
C THR A 544 18.05 -10.17 -24.40
N LYS A 545 17.46 -9.67 -23.31
CA LYS A 545 17.74 -10.24 -22.00
C LYS A 545 17.22 -11.68 -21.97
N SER A 546 18.11 -12.62 -21.69
CA SER A 546 17.76 -14.05 -21.65
C SER A 546 16.57 -14.34 -20.73
N GLY A 547 15.67 -15.20 -21.18
CA GLY A 547 14.50 -15.65 -20.43
C GLY A 547 13.18 -15.06 -20.92
N ILE A 548 12.11 -15.27 -20.16
CA ILE A 548 10.77 -14.77 -20.44
C ILE A 548 10.21 -14.02 -19.24
N THR A 549 9.66 -12.84 -19.48
CA THR A 549 9.00 -12.04 -18.43
C THR A 549 7.65 -12.66 -18.05
N VAL A 550 7.18 -12.41 -16.83
CA VAL A 550 5.81 -12.82 -16.43
C VAL A 550 4.75 -12.19 -17.34
N LEU A 551 4.98 -10.95 -17.77
CA LEU A 551 4.08 -10.25 -18.68
C LEU A 551 3.96 -11.01 -20.01
N GLU A 552 5.08 -11.46 -20.59
CA GLU A 552 5.09 -12.31 -21.79
C GLU A 552 4.48 -13.69 -21.54
N MET A 553 4.72 -14.30 -20.37
CA MET A 553 4.17 -15.61 -20.00
C MET A 553 2.65 -15.61 -19.94
N LEU A 554 2.07 -14.60 -19.29
CA LEU A 554 0.62 -14.47 -19.10
C LEU A 554 -0.08 -13.81 -20.30
N PHE A 555 0.69 -13.28 -21.25
CA PHE A 555 0.17 -12.57 -22.42
C PHE A 555 -0.88 -13.37 -23.20
N PRO A 556 -0.65 -14.64 -23.59
CA PRO A 556 -1.63 -15.38 -24.38
C PRO A 556 -2.96 -15.54 -23.64
N ILE A 557 -2.90 -15.69 -22.32
CA ILE A 557 -4.07 -15.84 -21.45
C ILE A 557 -4.82 -14.51 -21.32
N ALA A 558 -4.09 -13.41 -21.17
CA ALA A 558 -4.66 -12.06 -21.11
C ALA A 558 -5.40 -11.68 -22.40
N LEU A 559 -5.09 -12.34 -23.53
CA LEU A 559 -5.74 -12.16 -24.82
C LEU A 559 -6.94 -13.08 -25.09
N ILE A 560 -7.20 -14.08 -24.24
CA ILE A 560 -8.30 -15.02 -24.49
C ILE A 560 -9.64 -14.27 -24.54
N GLU A 561 -10.50 -14.67 -25.47
CA GLU A 561 -11.85 -14.13 -25.65
C GLU A 561 -12.89 -15.24 -25.45
N PRO A 562 -13.84 -15.09 -24.51
CA PRO A 562 -13.95 -14.03 -23.50
C PRO A 562 -12.80 -14.10 -22.47
N PRO A 563 -12.50 -13.01 -21.74
CA PRO A 563 -11.38 -12.96 -20.80
C PRO A 563 -11.53 -14.01 -19.70
N VAL A 564 -10.46 -14.77 -19.45
CA VAL A 564 -10.39 -15.81 -18.39
C VAL A 564 -10.64 -15.21 -17.02
N SER A 565 -10.07 -14.03 -16.79
CA SER A 565 -10.23 -13.26 -15.56
C SER A 565 -10.20 -11.77 -15.91
N ILE A 566 -11.29 -11.08 -15.58
CA ILE A 566 -11.39 -9.62 -15.72
C ILE A 566 -10.29 -8.94 -14.88
N GLN A 567 -9.96 -9.49 -13.72
CA GLN A 567 -8.87 -8.97 -12.88
C GLN A 567 -7.53 -9.10 -13.58
N LEU A 568 -7.21 -10.26 -14.18
CA LEU A 568 -5.98 -10.42 -14.97
C LEU A 568 -5.91 -9.41 -16.11
N SER A 569 -6.99 -9.28 -16.89
CA SER A 569 -7.07 -8.31 -17.98
C SER A 569 -6.87 -6.88 -17.49
N ASN A 570 -7.44 -6.50 -16.35
CA ASN A 570 -7.28 -5.17 -15.77
C ASN A 570 -5.86 -4.91 -15.29
N GLU A 571 -5.23 -5.87 -14.61
CA GLU A 571 -3.84 -5.71 -14.15
C GLU A 571 -2.86 -5.67 -15.32
N PHE A 572 -3.07 -6.53 -16.31
CA PHE A 572 -2.33 -6.51 -17.55
C PHE A 572 -2.45 -5.15 -18.26
N LEU A 573 -3.69 -4.66 -18.45
CA LEU A 573 -3.97 -3.35 -19.02
C LEU A 573 -3.34 -2.22 -18.22
N SER A 574 -3.37 -2.31 -16.89
CA SER A 574 -2.77 -1.30 -16.01
C SER A 574 -1.30 -1.14 -16.35
N ILE A 575 -0.52 -2.22 -16.37
CA ILE A 575 0.91 -2.20 -16.69
C ILE A 575 1.15 -1.58 -18.07
N ILE A 576 0.45 -2.07 -19.09
CA ILE A 576 0.56 -1.60 -20.48
C ILE A 576 0.24 -0.11 -20.61
N LYS A 577 -0.82 0.37 -19.92
CA LYS A 577 -1.20 1.78 -19.92
C LYS A 577 -0.16 2.66 -19.25
N HIS A 578 0.40 2.24 -18.12
CA HIS A 578 1.43 3.00 -17.43
C HIS A 578 2.69 3.12 -18.31
N LEU A 579 3.16 2.02 -18.89
CA LEU A 579 4.31 2.04 -19.81
C LEU A 579 4.09 2.96 -21.01
N ASN A 580 2.91 2.89 -21.65
CA ASN A 580 2.57 3.73 -22.79
C ASN A 580 2.44 5.22 -22.41
N ASN A 581 1.82 5.52 -21.27
CA ASN A 581 1.66 6.90 -20.79
C ASN A 581 3.00 7.51 -20.40
N GLU A 582 3.86 6.75 -19.71
CA GLU A 582 5.20 7.18 -19.35
C GLU A 582 6.03 7.50 -20.60
N MET A 583 5.95 6.63 -21.62
CA MET A 583 6.59 6.88 -22.91
C MET A 583 6.12 8.18 -23.57
N LYS A 584 4.81 8.44 -23.58
CA LYS A 584 4.25 9.71 -24.11
C LYS A 584 4.79 10.92 -23.35
N LEU A 585 4.90 10.84 -22.02
CA LEU A 585 5.44 11.91 -21.19
C LEU A 585 6.93 12.15 -21.46
N ILE A 586 7.73 11.07 -21.56
CA ILE A 586 9.15 11.17 -21.90
C ILE A 586 9.33 11.88 -23.25
N TYR A 587 8.52 11.52 -24.25
CA TYR A 587 8.58 12.15 -25.56
C TYR A 587 8.21 13.63 -25.54
N GLN A 588 7.14 14.00 -24.84
CA GLN A 588 6.73 15.40 -24.68
C GLN A 588 7.84 16.23 -24.02
N GLU A 589 8.44 15.73 -22.94
CA GLU A 589 9.56 16.38 -22.26
C GLU A 589 10.80 16.46 -23.14
N PHE A 590 11.10 15.43 -23.93
CA PHE A 590 12.22 15.44 -24.87
C PHE A 590 12.04 16.53 -25.95
N ASN A 591 10.84 16.69 -26.49
CA ASN A 591 10.53 17.75 -27.47
C ASN A 591 10.64 19.15 -26.87
N LYS A 592 10.21 19.34 -25.61
CA LYS A 592 10.41 20.61 -24.90
C LYS A 592 11.90 20.95 -24.78
N LEU A 593 12.72 19.98 -24.37
CA LEU A 593 14.17 20.16 -24.26
C LEU A 593 14.83 20.49 -25.60
N LYS A 594 14.40 19.82 -26.68
CA LYS A 594 14.89 20.10 -28.04
C LYS A 594 14.57 21.51 -28.50
N ASN A 595 13.34 21.97 -28.27
CA ASN A 595 12.91 23.33 -28.63
C ASN A 595 13.64 24.39 -27.78
N PHE A 596 13.96 24.08 -26.52
CA PHE A 596 14.76 24.95 -25.67
C PHE A 596 16.19 25.11 -26.20
N SER A 597 16.84 24.02 -26.63
CA SER A 597 18.18 24.07 -27.20
C SER A 597 18.26 24.86 -28.52
N LEU A 598 17.19 24.88 -29.32
CA LEU A 598 17.15 25.63 -30.58
C LEU A 598 16.94 27.14 -30.38
N ASN A 599 16.18 27.54 -29.35
CA ASN A 599 15.89 28.94 -29.05
C ASN A 599 16.99 29.64 -28.22
N VAL A 600 18.00 28.90 -27.75
CA VAL A 600 19.22 29.42 -27.08
C VAL A 600 20.35 29.64 -28.09
N THR A 601 20.01 30.00 -29.33
CA THR A 601 20.95 30.75 -30.16
C THR A 601 21.21 32.09 -29.45
N PRO A 602 22.47 32.55 -29.32
CA PRO A 602 22.80 33.67 -28.44
C PRO A 602 22.06 34.91 -28.91
N ASN A 603 20.97 35.23 -28.22
CA ASN A 603 20.14 36.38 -28.50
C ASN A 603 21.00 37.62 -28.19
N THR A 604 21.59 38.20 -29.23
CA THR A 604 22.47 39.37 -29.20
C THR A 604 21.80 40.59 -28.55
N SER A 605 20.48 40.54 -28.32
CA SER A 605 19.67 41.51 -27.61
C SER A 605 19.85 41.53 -26.08
N LEU A 606 20.02 40.37 -25.43
CA LEU A 606 20.20 40.28 -23.98
C LEU A 606 21.60 40.78 -23.56
N ASN A 607 22.60 40.54 -24.42
CA ASN A 607 23.93 41.14 -24.29
C ASN A 607 23.92 42.66 -24.58
N ARG A 608 22.91 43.19 -25.26
CA ARG A 608 22.76 44.64 -25.51
C ARG A 608 22.10 45.37 -24.33
N SER A 609 21.03 44.84 -23.74
CA SER A 609 20.34 45.54 -22.63
C SER A 609 21.12 45.49 -21.33
N PHE A 610 21.83 44.39 -21.05
CA PHE A 610 22.68 44.30 -19.85
C PHE A 610 23.90 45.22 -19.96
N ASN A 611 24.48 45.36 -21.16
CA ASN A 611 25.56 46.32 -21.37
C ASN A 611 25.06 47.77 -21.34
N SER A 612 23.86 48.08 -21.84
CA SER A 612 23.36 49.46 -21.84
C SER A 612 23.03 49.98 -20.43
N SER A 613 22.36 49.18 -19.58
CA SER A 613 22.02 49.62 -18.22
C SER A 613 23.21 49.59 -17.24
N PHE A 614 24.21 48.75 -17.49
CA PHE A 614 25.41 48.69 -16.65
C PHE A 614 26.43 49.79 -16.98
N HIS A 615 26.45 50.26 -18.23
CA HIS A 615 27.28 51.40 -18.64
C HIS A 615 26.83 52.74 -18.06
N GLU A 616 25.57 52.87 -17.65
CA GLU A 616 25.01 54.11 -17.10
C GLU A 616 25.34 54.31 -15.60
N LEU A 617 25.74 53.25 -14.88
CA LEU A 617 26.03 53.29 -13.44
C LEU A 617 27.52 53.52 -13.07
N LEU A 618 28.45 53.54 -14.03
CA LEU A 618 29.89 53.40 -13.75
C LEU A 618 30.78 54.44 -14.41
N ASN A 619 30.37 55.71 -14.43
CA ASN A 619 31.26 56.83 -14.75
C ASN A 619 31.84 57.46 -13.47
N ASN A 620 32.91 56.85 -12.93
CA ASN A 620 34.01 57.57 -12.23
C ASN A 620 35.24 56.64 -12.09
N SER A 621 36.43 57.23 -12.26
CA SER A 621 37.66 56.60 -12.79
C SER A 621 38.41 55.63 -11.87
N PHE A 622 37.94 55.35 -10.66
CA PHE A 622 38.56 54.33 -9.79
C PHE A 622 38.08 52.90 -10.10
N ASN A 623 37.03 52.76 -10.92
CA ASN A 623 36.34 51.48 -11.13
C ASN A 623 36.83 50.64 -12.33
N LYS A 624 37.78 51.08 -13.16
CA LYS A 624 38.13 50.36 -14.41
C LYS A 624 38.84 49.01 -14.17
N SER A 625 39.73 48.94 -13.17
CA SER A 625 40.43 47.70 -12.81
C SER A 625 39.49 46.73 -12.07
N LEU A 626 38.71 47.25 -11.10
CA LEU A 626 37.72 46.47 -10.36
C LEU A 626 36.62 45.93 -11.30
N ASN A 627 36.14 46.75 -12.24
CA ASN A 627 35.15 46.36 -13.24
C ASN A 627 35.66 45.29 -14.21
N ASN A 628 36.92 45.34 -14.63
CA ASN A 628 37.47 44.29 -15.48
C ASN A 628 37.59 42.97 -14.71
N SER A 629 37.97 43.02 -13.44
CA SER A 629 38.02 41.85 -12.57
C SER A 629 36.62 41.28 -12.29
N LEU A 630 35.66 42.13 -11.92
CA LEU A 630 34.26 41.76 -11.68
C LEU A 630 33.58 41.25 -12.96
N ASN A 631 33.73 41.91 -14.10
CA ASN A 631 33.15 41.45 -15.36
C ASN A 631 33.76 40.12 -15.81
N LYS A 632 35.06 39.91 -15.60
CA LYS A 632 35.71 38.61 -15.86
C LYS A 632 35.19 37.54 -14.89
N SER A 633 35.02 37.86 -13.61
CA SER A 633 34.46 36.97 -12.60
C SER A 633 33.01 36.60 -12.89
N THR A 634 32.14 37.58 -13.18
CA THR A 634 30.73 37.39 -13.53
C THR A 634 30.57 36.60 -14.84
N ARG A 635 31.38 36.86 -15.87
CA ARG A 635 31.39 36.03 -17.10
C ARG A 635 31.83 34.60 -16.81
N ASN A 636 32.84 34.42 -15.96
CA ASN A 636 33.28 33.08 -15.57
C ASN A 636 32.20 32.34 -14.77
N TYR A 637 31.50 33.01 -13.86
CA TYR A 637 30.39 32.45 -13.08
C TYR A 637 29.19 32.11 -13.97
N LEU A 638 28.80 32.98 -14.91
CA LEU A 638 27.73 32.71 -15.88
C LEU A 638 28.09 31.55 -16.81
N ASN A 639 29.33 31.50 -17.31
CA ASN A 639 29.79 30.38 -18.13
C ASN A 639 29.81 29.07 -17.32
N LEU A 640 30.17 29.12 -16.04
CA LEU A 640 30.19 27.95 -15.16
C LEU A 640 28.75 27.49 -14.84
N SER A 641 27.83 28.41 -14.55
CA SER A 641 26.42 28.07 -14.29
C SER A 641 25.73 27.53 -15.53
N GLN A 642 26.01 28.09 -16.72
CA GLN A 642 25.56 27.55 -18.01
C GLN A 642 26.11 26.14 -18.26
N LYS A 643 27.42 25.92 -18.06
CA LYS A 643 28.02 24.58 -18.18
C LYS A 643 27.45 23.57 -17.19
N MET A 644 27.20 23.97 -15.94
CA MET A 644 26.57 23.10 -14.94
C MET A 644 25.12 22.78 -15.33
N ASN A 645 24.37 23.74 -15.84
CA ASN A 645 23.01 23.53 -16.36
C ASN A 645 23.00 22.61 -17.59
N GLU A 646 23.92 22.82 -18.55
CA GLU A 646 24.06 21.94 -19.73
C GLU A 646 24.42 20.50 -19.34
N LYS A 647 25.36 20.32 -18.39
CA LYS A 647 25.74 18.99 -17.90
C LYS A 647 24.57 18.29 -17.22
N SER A 648 23.81 19.01 -16.39
CA SER A 648 22.60 18.50 -15.74
C SER A 648 21.51 18.14 -16.77
N GLN A 649 21.27 19.00 -17.75
CA GLN A 649 20.31 18.76 -18.83
C GLN A 649 20.70 17.55 -19.70
N ARG A 650 21.98 17.43 -20.11
CA ARG A 650 22.48 16.28 -20.87
C ARG A 650 22.34 14.97 -20.08
N LYS A 651 22.61 15.01 -18.77
CA LYS A 651 22.41 13.86 -17.89
C LYS A 651 20.93 13.45 -17.86
N LYS A 652 20.01 14.40 -17.64
CA LYS A 652 18.56 14.16 -17.65
C LYS A 652 18.07 13.63 -19.01
N GLN A 653 18.55 14.18 -20.13
CA GLN A 653 18.23 13.69 -21.48
C GLN A 653 18.69 12.24 -21.69
N LYS A 654 19.90 11.90 -21.23
CA LYS A 654 20.43 10.53 -21.32
C LYS A 654 19.59 9.56 -20.48
N GLU A 655 19.24 9.94 -19.25
CA GLU A 655 18.38 9.13 -18.37
C GLU A 655 17.00 8.90 -18.98
N MET A 656 16.36 9.95 -19.50
CA MET A 656 15.08 9.84 -20.21
C MET A 656 15.17 8.97 -21.47
N PHE A 657 16.25 9.09 -22.23
CA PHE A 657 16.48 8.26 -23.42
C PHE A 657 16.65 6.78 -23.06
N MET A 658 17.48 6.46 -22.07
CA MET A 658 17.66 5.08 -21.59
C MET A 658 16.35 4.52 -21.07
N ARG A 659 15.57 5.34 -20.36
CA ARG A 659 14.27 4.94 -19.83
C ARG A 659 13.25 4.64 -20.92
N ALA A 660 13.14 5.49 -21.95
CA ALA A 660 12.31 5.21 -23.12
C ALA A 660 12.76 3.92 -23.80
N PHE A 661 14.07 3.76 -24.00
CA PHE A 661 14.62 2.57 -24.62
C PHE A 661 14.24 1.28 -23.87
N GLU A 662 14.33 1.25 -22.54
CA GLU A 662 13.92 0.08 -21.75
C GLU A 662 12.43 -0.26 -21.91
N ILE A 663 11.55 0.76 -21.94
CA ILE A 663 10.11 0.57 -22.15
C ILE A 663 9.82 0.06 -23.57
N ASP A 664 10.50 0.61 -24.59
CA ASP A 664 10.37 0.17 -25.98
C ASP A 664 10.77 -1.31 -26.12
N CYS A 665 11.81 -1.75 -25.39
CA CYS A 665 12.23 -3.15 -25.37
C CYS A 665 11.12 -4.06 -24.86
N VAL A 666 10.44 -3.70 -23.77
CA VAL A 666 9.30 -4.49 -23.23
C VAL A 666 8.22 -4.65 -24.29
N PHE A 667 7.81 -3.55 -24.94
CA PHE A 667 6.77 -3.66 -25.94
C PHE A 667 7.23 -4.35 -27.23
N TYR A 668 8.50 -4.20 -27.60
CA TYR A 668 9.08 -4.89 -28.74
C TYR A 668 9.02 -6.40 -28.54
N GLU A 669 9.41 -6.89 -27.37
CA GLU A 669 9.30 -8.30 -26.98
C GLU A 669 7.85 -8.77 -27.00
N LEU A 670 6.93 -8.00 -26.39
CA LEU A 670 5.50 -8.31 -26.44
C LEU A 670 4.96 -8.35 -27.86
N ARG A 671 5.39 -7.48 -28.79
CA ARG A 671 4.86 -7.48 -30.17
C ARG A 671 5.34 -8.70 -30.96
N HIS A 672 6.60 -9.09 -30.77
CA HIS A 672 7.24 -10.13 -31.56
C HIS A 672 7.10 -11.52 -30.95
N ARG A 673 6.54 -11.62 -29.74
CA ARG A 673 6.21 -12.91 -29.13
C ARG A 673 5.25 -13.67 -30.05
N LYS A 674 5.69 -14.85 -30.48
CA LYS A 674 4.84 -15.77 -31.24
C LYS A 674 3.99 -16.60 -30.27
N ILE A 675 2.72 -16.75 -30.60
CA ILE A 675 1.77 -17.60 -29.86
C ILE A 675 1.38 -18.74 -30.79
N GLU A 676 1.42 -19.95 -30.26
CA GLU A 676 0.94 -21.15 -30.97
C GLU A 676 -0.57 -21.29 -30.76
N ILE A 677 -1.31 -21.32 -31.85
CA ILE A 677 -2.76 -21.48 -31.88
C ILE A 677 -3.07 -22.47 -33.00
N ASN A 678 -3.64 -23.62 -32.64
CA ASN A 678 -3.97 -24.69 -33.60
C ASN A 678 -2.77 -25.08 -34.49
N ASP A 679 -1.61 -25.33 -33.88
CA ASP A 679 -0.36 -25.70 -34.57
C ASP A 679 0.22 -24.63 -35.52
N HIS A 680 -0.34 -23.41 -35.51
CA HIS A 680 0.17 -22.26 -36.25
C HIS A 680 0.74 -21.21 -35.29
N TYR A 681 1.85 -20.59 -35.68
CA TYR A 681 2.49 -19.53 -34.91
C TYR A 681 2.11 -18.17 -35.46
N PHE A 682 1.49 -17.34 -34.63
CA PHE A 682 1.15 -15.97 -34.96
C PHE A 682 2.00 -15.02 -34.14
N THR A 683 2.57 -13.99 -34.78
CA THR A 683 2.96 -12.79 -34.02
C THR A 683 1.70 -12.16 -33.46
N ILE A 684 1.83 -11.47 -32.33
CA ILE A 684 0.66 -10.85 -31.70
C ILE A 684 0.01 -9.82 -32.60
N LEU A 685 0.79 -9.08 -33.40
CA LEU A 685 0.22 -8.18 -34.39
C LEU A 685 -0.59 -8.94 -35.45
N SER A 686 -0.08 -10.06 -35.97
CA SER A 686 -0.83 -10.90 -36.92
C SER A 686 -2.09 -11.46 -36.28
N TRP A 687 -1.99 -11.92 -35.04
CA TRP A 687 -3.12 -12.47 -34.30
C TRP A 687 -4.19 -11.41 -34.01
N ILE A 688 -3.81 -10.22 -33.53
CA ILE A 688 -4.73 -9.09 -33.34
C ILE A 688 -5.37 -8.69 -34.67
N LYS A 689 -4.61 -8.70 -35.77
CA LYS A 689 -5.13 -8.46 -37.14
C LYS A 689 -6.16 -9.51 -37.57
N GLU A 690 -6.00 -10.76 -37.15
CA GLU A 690 -6.92 -11.88 -37.42
C GLU A 690 -8.12 -11.96 -36.47
N MET A 691 -8.01 -11.40 -35.27
CA MET A 691 -9.12 -11.35 -34.28
C MET A 691 -10.03 -10.13 -34.46
N LEU A 692 -9.49 -8.99 -34.89
CA LEU A 692 -10.25 -7.77 -35.21
C LEU A 692 -10.99 -7.70 -36.58
N PRO A 693 -10.82 -8.61 -37.57
CA PRO A 693 -11.52 -8.55 -38.85
C PRO A 693 -12.93 -9.17 -38.80
N ILE A 694 -13.43 -9.61 -37.63
CA ILE A 694 -14.81 -10.06 -37.48
C ILE A 694 -15.77 -8.85 -37.36
N CYS A 695 -15.86 -8.06 -38.42
CA CYS A 695 -17.07 -7.34 -38.87
C CYS A 695 -16.79 -6.86 -40.30
N PRO A 696 -17.46 -7.41 -41.32
CA PRO A 696 -17.41 -6.87 -42.66
C PRO A 696 -18.24 -5.58 -42.70
N ILE A 697 -17.67 -4.46 -42.26
CA ILE A 697 -18.18 -3.14 -42.68
C ILE A 697 -17.55 -2.85 -44.04
N GLN A 698 -17.94 -3.60 -45.06
CA GLN A 698 -17.78 -3.20 -46.45
C GLN A 698 -19.17 -2.95 -47.00
N GLY A 699 -19.63 -1.70 -46.89
CA GLY A 699 -20.59 -1.01 -47.77
C GLY A 699 -21.99 -1.58 -48.02
N ASN A 700 -22.19 -2.88 -47.87
CA ASN A 700 -23.46 -3.55 -48.03
C ASN A 700 -24.05 -3.72 -46.63
N VAL A 701 -25.30 -3.33 -46.49
CA VAL A 701 -26.10 -3.60 -45.30
C VAL A 701 -26.08 -5.10 -45.07
N LEU A 702 -25.25 -5.56 -44.12
CA LEU A 702 -25.26 -6.95 -43.68
C LEU A 702 -26.68 -7.27 -43.26
N SER A 703 -27.19 -8.41 -43.72
CA SER A 703 -28.51 -8.87 -43.31
C SER A 703 -28.56 -8.95 -41.77
N ASN A 704 -29.74 -8.73 -41.18
CA ASN A 704 -29.94 -8.86 -39.72
C ASN A 704 -29.46 -10.23 -39.18
N GLU A 705 -29.32 -11.25 -40.03
CA GLU A 705 -28.77 -12.56 -39.66
C GLU A 705 -27.24 -12.61 -39.64
N GLU A 706 -26.55 -11.85 -40.48
CA GLU A 706 -25.08 -11.74 -40.46
C GLU A 706 -24.60 -10.85 -39.31
N PHE A 707 -25.37 -9.81 -38.97
CA PHE A 707 -25.11 -8.99 -37.77
C PHE A 707 -25.20 -9.83 -36.49
N LYS A 708 -26.13 -10.79 -36.42
CA LYS A 708 -26.22 -11.74 -35.30
C LYS A 708 -25.00 -12.66 -35.18
N LYS A 709 -24.21 -12.83 -36.25
CA LYS A 709 -22.99 -13.66 -36.25
C LYS A 709 -21.73 -12.90 -35.83
N ILE A 710 -21.80 -11.57 -35.73
CA ILE A 710 -20.63 -10.74 -35.42
C ILE A 710 -20.61 -10.42 -33.93
N ARG A 711 -19.68 -11.07 -33.22
CA ARG A 711 -19.45 -10.80 -31.80
C ARG A 711 -18.29 -9.82 -31.67
N ALA A 712 -18.56 -8.63 -31.12
CA ALA A 712 -17.49 -7.73 -30.71
C ALA A 712 -16.63 -8.42 -29.64
N PRO A 713 -15.29 -8.29 -29.68
CA PRO A 713 -14.47 -8.76 -28.57
C PRO A 713 -14.96 -8.12 -27.26
N THR A 714 -14.99 -8.89 -26.19
CA THR A 714 -15.33 -8.41 -24.84
C THR A 714 -14.07 -8.14 -24.02
N ASN A 715 -12.92 -8.61 -24.47
CA ASN A 715 -11.64 -8.43 -23.81
C ASN A 715 -11.03 -7.06 -24.10
N GLY A 716 -11.02 -6.19 -23.08
CA GLY A 716 -10.42 -4.85 -23.15
C GLY A 716 -8.94 -4.82 -23.51
N VAL A 717 -8.19 -5.91 -23.23
CA VAL A 717 -6.75 -6.03 -23.55
C VAL A 717 -6.53 -5.95 -25.06
N ILE A 718 -7.35 -6.65 -25.84
CA ILE A 718 -7.26 -6.67 -27.31
C ILE A 718 -7.44 -5.25 -27.86
N PHE A 719 -8.43 -4.50 -27.38
CA PHE A 719 -8.69 -3.14 -27.86
C PHE A 719 -7.57 -2.17 -27.50
N GLU A 720 -7.11 -2.18 -26.26
CA GLU A 720 -6.05 -1.26 -25.84
C GLU A 720 -4.74 -1.55 -26.57
N LEU A 721 -4.36 -2.82 -26.69
CA LEU A 721 -3.18 -3.21 -27.45
C LEU A 721 -3.32 -2.87 -28.92
N SER A 722 -4.50 -3.09 -29.50
CA SER A 722 -4.76 -2.68 -30.87
C SER A 722 -4.53 -1.18 -31.03
N ASP A 723 -5.06 -0.34 -30.13
CA ASP A 723 -4.86 1.11 -30.17
C ASP A 723 -3.40 1.53 -29.94
N ILE A 724 -2.68 0.84 -29.06
CA ILE A 724 -1.25 1.11 -28.82
C ILE A 724 -0.42 0.75 -30.07
N PHE A 725 -0.74 -0.38 -30.70
CA PHE A 725 -0.05 -0.87 -31.89
C PHE A 725 -0.51 -0.20 -33.20
N LEU A 726 -1.71 0.41 -33.24
CA LEU A 726 -2.32 1.05 -34.42
C LEU A 726 -2.36 2.57 -34.39
N GLY A 727 -2.47 3.14 -33.18
CA GLY A 727 -2.90 4.51 -32.95
C GLY A 727 -1.90 5.55 -33.40
N ASN A 728 -0.62 5.20 -33.59
CA ASN A 728 0.42 6.06 -34.13
C ASN A 728 1.42 5.13 -34.88
N GLU A 729 2.33 5.55 -35.76
CA GLU A 729 3.52 6.37 -35.47
C GLU A 729 4.02 6.36 -34.01
N SER A 730 3.63 5.37 -33.18
CA SER A 730 3.70 5.46 -31.71
C SER A 730 5.13 5.31 -31.24
N ALA A 731 5.48 6.09 -30.20
CA ALA A 731 6.35 5.72 -29.07
C ALA A 731 7.62 4.91 -29.39
N PHE A 732 7.44 3.62 -29.71
CA PHE A 732 8.38 2.62 -30.22
C PHE A 732 9.49 3.12 -31.13
N PHE A 733 9.23 4.20 -31.86
CA PHE A 733 10.06 4.64 -32.97
C PHE A 733 10.33 6.15 -33.01
N LEU A 734 10.05 6.87 -31.92
CA LEU A 734 10.14 8.34 -31.89
C LEU A 734 11.60 8.85 -31.87
N PHE A 735 12.53 8.01 -31.42
CA PHE A 735 13.97 8.28 -31.59
C PHE A 735 14.45 7.71 -32.92
N LYS A 736 15.44 8.39 -33.54
CA LYS A 736 16.06 8.02 -34.82
C LYS A 736 16.32 6.50 -34.97
N PRO A 737 16.84 5.79 -33.94
CA PRO A 737 17.08 4.34 -34.01
C PRO A 737 15.79 3.52 -34.13
N GLY A 738 14.73 3.92 -33.45
CA GLY A 738 13.44 3.25 -33.57
C GLY A 738 12.76 3.51 -34.93
N LYS A 739 12.75 4.76 -35.45
CA LYS A 739 12.24 5.03 -36.81
C LYS A 739 12.93 4.17 -37.87
N LEU A 740 14.19 3.83 -37.65
CA LEU A 740 14.97 2.95 -38.52
C LEU A 740 14.62 1.47 -38.28
N LEU A 741 14.37 1.04 -37.04
CA LEU A 741 13.86 -0.30 -36.72
C LEU A 741 12.51 -0.57 -37.41
N SER A 742 11.58 0.39 -37.41
CA SER A 742 10.26 0.23 -38.08
C SER A 742 10.36 0.14 -39.60
N GLN A 743 11.25 0.94 -40.21
CA GLN A 743 11.52 0.90 -41.65
C GLN A 743 12.12 -0.43 -42.09
N ASN A 744 12.94 -1.07 -41.25
CA ASN A 744 13.57 -2.35 -41.56
C ASN A 744 12.68 -3.57 -41.33
N LEU A 745 11.63 -3.46 -40.50
CA LEU A 745 10.69 -4.55 -40.25
C LEU A 745 9.68 -4.79 -41.40
N ASN A 746 9.70 -3.97 -42.46
CA ASN A 746 8.85 -4.11 -43.68
C ASN A 746 7.33 -4.24 -43.46
N GLU A 747 6.81 -3.95 -42.27
CA GLU A 747 5.39 -4.00 -42.00
C GLU A 747 4.73 -2.65 -42.35
N GLN A 748 4.33 -2.48 -43.61
CA GLN A 748 3.32 -1.46 -43.91
C GLN A 748 2.04 -1.83 -43.17
N ILE A 749 1.70 -1.05 -42.14
CA ILE A 749 0.39 -1.15 -41.48
C ILE A 749 -0.64 -0.78 -42.55
N ASP A 750 -1.52 -1.74 -42.88
CA ASP A 750 -2.65 -1.49 -43.77
C ASP A 750 -3.52 -0.36 -43.18
N ARG A 751 -3.55 0.78 -43.89
CA ARG A 751 -4.32 1.96 -43.50
C ARG A 751 -5.80 1.65 -43.32
N GLN A 752 -6.35 0.75 -44.14
CA GLN A 752 -7.77 0.36 -44.05
C GLN A 752 -8.06 -0.41 -42.76
N TRP A 753 -7.16 -1.31 -42.37
CA TRP A 753 -7.25 -2.03 -41.10
C TRP A 753 -7.18 -1.07 -39.90
N ALA A 754 -6.23 -0.12 -39.91
CA ALA A 754 -6.11 0.88 -38.84
C ALA A 754 -7.38 1.74 -38.66
N GLU A 755 -8.00 2.18 -39.76
CA GLU A 755 -9.28 2.91 -39.71
C GLU A 755 -10.43 2.06 -39.16
N LYS A 756 -10.51 0.77 -39.51
CA LYS A 756 -11.51 -0.15 -38.96
C LYS A 756 -11.40 -0.24 -37.44
N VAL A 757 -10.19 -0.43 -36.92
CA VAL A 757 -9.99 -0.54 -35.46
C VAL A 757 -10.31 0.77 -34.74
N ARG A 758 -9.99 1.95 -35.30
CA ARG A 758 -10.43 3.23 -34.72
C ARG A 758 -11.95 3.32 -34.64
N LYS A 759 -12.68 2.90 -35.68
CA LYS A 759 -14.15 2.84 -35.65
C LYS A 759 -14.67 1.90 -34.56
N TYR A 760 -14.07 0.72 -34.39
CA TYR A 760 -14.43 -0.21 -33.32
C TYR A 760 -14.18 0.36 -31.94
N LYS A 761 -13.04 1.00 -31.70
CA LYS A 761 -12.74 1.62 -30.41
C LYS A 761 -13.77 2.67 -30.06
N ASN A 762 -14.19 3.49 -31.02
CA ASN A 762 -15.27 4.46 -30.82
C ASN A 762 -16.59 3.77 -30.46
N MET A 763 -16.93 2.68 -31.15
CA MET A 763 -18.13 1.89 -30.85
C MET A 763 -18.06 1.20 -29.48
N TYR A 764 -16.91 0.64 -29.10
CA TYR A 764 -16.67 0.03 -27.80
C TYR A 764 -16.76 1.08 -26.68
N ASN A 765 -16.12 2.23 -26.84
CA ASN A 765 -16.20 3.34 -25.89
C ASN A 765 -17.62 3.87 -25.76
N TYR A 766 -18.36 3.96 -26.86
CA TYR A 766 -19.78 4.31 -26.86
C TYR A 766 -20.59 3.28 -26.08
N THR A 767 -20.45 1.99 -26.40
CA THR A 767 -21.15 0.89 -25.71
C THR A 767 -20.82 0.86 -24.22
N ARG A 768 -19.56 1.08 -23.84
CA ARG A 768 -19.13 1.17 -22.44
C ARG A 768 -19.75 2.37 -21.74
N LYS A 769 -19.79 3.55 -22.37
CA LYS A 769 -20.47 4.73 -21.84
C LYS A 769 -21.97 4.47 -21.66
N CYS A 770 -22.63 3.91 -22.67
CA CYS A 770 -24.03 3.52 -22.60
C CYS A 770 -24.31 2.52 -21.48
N LYS A 771 -23.43 1.52 -21.28
CA LYS A 771 -23.58 0.56 -20.18
C LYS A 771 -23.45 1.24 -18.81
N VAL A 772 -22.48 2.13 -18.62
CA VAL A 772 -22.34 2.91 -17.38
C VAL A 772 -23.62 3.73 -17.12
N THR A 773 -24.15 4.41 -18.14
CA THR A 773 -25.41 5.16 -18.02
C THR A 773 -26.60 4.24 -17.73
N LEU A 774 -26.65 3.04 -18.32
CA LEU A 774 -27.70 2.07 -18.08
C LEU A 774 -27.64 1.54 -16.63
N ASP A 775 -26.45 1.18 -16.16
CA ASP A 775 -26.21 0.72 -14.79
C ASP A 775 -26.54 1.82 -13.78
N GLU A 776 -26.19 3.09 -14.07
CA GLU A 776 -26.60 4.26 -13.27
C GLU A 776 -28.13 4.44 -13.24
N ASN A 777 -28.81 4.25 -14.37
CA ASN A 777 -30.27 4.35 -14.45
C ASN A 777 -30.96 3.20 -13.72
N VAL A 778 -30.48 1.97 -13.85
CA VAL A 778 -30.99 0.81 -13.10
C VAL A 778 -30.77 0.99 -11.61
N THR A 779 -29.63 1.56 -11.20
CA THR A 779 -29.37 1.87 -9.79
C THR A 779 -30.35 2.93 -9.28
N LYS A 780 -30.59 4.00 -10.05
CA LYS A 780 -31.58 5.04 -9.71
C LYS A 780 -33.02 4.51 -9.67
N GLU A 781 -33.38 3.61 -10.60
CA GLU A 781 -34.70 2.97 -10.60
C GLU A 781 -34.88 2.04 -9.40
N ASN A 782 -33.85 1.27 -9.02
CA ASN A 782 -33.87 0.45 -7.82
C ASN A 782 -33.93 1.30 -6.55
N GLU A 783 -33.17 2.40 -6.46
CA GLU A 783 -33.23 3.36 -5.35
C GLU A 783 -34.63 3.98 -5.23
N LYS A 784 -35.25 4.35 -6.37
CA LYS A 784 -36.62 4.85 -6.42
C LYS A 784 -37.63 3.80 -5.98
N SER A 785 -37.52 2.57 -6.46
CA SER A 785 -38.39 1.46 -6.05
C SER A 785 -38.27 1.17 -4.54
N ILE A 786 -37.06 1.23 -3.99
CA ILE A 786 -36.83 1.06 -2.54
C ILE A 786 -37.44 2.23 -1.75
N ALA A 787 -37.32 3.46 -2.26
CA ALA A 787 -37.92 4.64 -1.65
C ALA A 787 -39.47 4.56 -1.66
N ASP A 788 -40.06 4.19 -2.79
CA ASP A 788 -41.51 4.01 -2.94
C ASP A 788 -42.04 2.89 -2.02
N ASP A 789 -41.31 1.78 -1.87
CA ASP A 789 -41.64 0.70 -0.93
C ASP A 789 -41.52 1.15 0.55
N LEU A 790 -40.58 2.03 0.87
CA LEU A 790 -40.40 2.57 2.22
C LEU A 790 -41.48 3.59 2.58
N ASP A 791 -41.94 4.39 1.61
CA ASP A 791 -43.03 5.33 1.81
C ASP A 791 -44.41 4.63 1.82
N GLN A 792 -44.58 3.49 1.14
CA GLN A 792 -45.79 2.65 1.32
C GLN A 792 -45.82 1.93 2.68
N LYS A 793 -44.67 1.74 3.32
CA LYS A 793 -44.56 1.09 4.65
C LYS A 793 -44.69 2.07 5.82
N LYS A 794 -44.57 3.38 5.57
CA LYS A 794 -44.86 4.44 6.54
C LYS A 794 -46.32 4.83 6.47
#